data_AF-A0A937TI14-F1
#
_entry.id   AF-A0A937TI14-F1
#
_cell.length_a   1.000
_cell.length_b   1.000
_cell.length_c   1.000
_cell.angle_alpha   90.00
_cell.angle_beta   90.00
_cell.angle_gamma   90.00
#
_symmetry.space_group_name_H-M   'P 1'
#
loop_
_entity.id
_entity.type
_entity.pdbx_description
1 polymer ?
#
loop_
_entity_poly.entity_id
_entity_poly.type
_entity_poly.pdbx_seq_one_letter_code
_entity_poly.pdbx_strand_id
1 'polypeptide(L)'
;MKKTILLLLTAVVFVIANNRTAQAQNMLTNPGFEDWTVNGAGGPPDDWSLSGTSMTAEQEATTIHGGTYSAKITWTTTSTRYLQQIDIPITAGNSYEFSFWVYDNDPGGRARIYLRWWDATGSQVYPAVADPYSVDMAEWQLLSSGSVQAPALAVEASAEIRVYDVSGWPGTATVYVDDAVFEDLSGLPPVIVNAYSISSDAMDVVYDKNITTVDPGDYYLTGTAYTVFSSATIDGSDAKIVHLSGANPPMVGDITLDNIADDGNGTDFDFYAGIMPIYYTNTNNPTGTMSDGYTATFHGIVSANDDNNSVWVSDAAGQYNGILIYNYSFYGEVAVGDEILFYAERSPYNNLSELVNPGLITKITTGNTPYGPSVINGSDIEYTIGADTDPAEPWEGQLVKIENFTVDSAGTYSYWGSWSDSKATYVFNIGDNVDYHLNNITLSVGATYPSITGVIDWNYSGPYYRINPRNQLDIEGSSNPATQLAVISVNGGVHPYENVDFEVIVQAQDAAGDPAFVTSNVNFTFTTNGGDLGTVGFVGGTTTTGIIAAGTGEVTVTGVQMAPTGTNVTITANDDNLFGLASGTSDPFNVIEFSVPDIIITEIMQNPAAVSDTYGEWFEVFNNTGSAVDMDGWTIKDDGTDSHIISGTLIVPSYGFAVLGRDADPATNGGYTCDYEYTGFTLGNSDDEVVLLLPDGVTEVDRVEYDGGPVWPDPTGTSMTFTGFPSEDNNDGTKWTYATFRESTYTGDTGDRGSPGSNGYDQIMTGGFKLDLKVFLEGPYNTVNDSMGNDLRSDGLLPFYQPFDPALPYYGNNNPVWQYSGIDTITYIPYYAVDWVLIELRDASSAAGAGSGTMIAQYPAYLMADGKVVSLNGSTPLNVNLTISNNLFIVIWHRNHLGIMNATGLNPVDGTVETYDFSTGSGQVYGGAAGYIELETNVWGMVAGDVNADGTINADDKGNGWSTDAGASGYLGGDLNLNTQSNNQDKNDLWLPNEGTSSQVPN
;
A
#
# COMPACT_ATOMS: atom_id res chain seq x y z
N MET A 1 -6.75 -57.02 47.02
CA MET A 1 -5.48 -56.25 47.18
C MET A 1 -5.71 -54.95 46.43
N LYS A 2 -6.18 -53.88 47.08
CA LYS A 2 -5.39 -52.80 47.76
C LYS A 2 -4.41 -52.17 46.75
N LYS A 3 -4.51 -50.91 46.32
CA LYS A 3 -4.64 -49.60 47.01
C LYS A 3 -4.93 -48.53 45.94
N THR A 4 -5.34 -47.27 46.13
CA THR A 4 -6.02 -46.43 47.16
C THR A 4 -6.10 -45.04 46.49
N ILE A 5 -7.22 -44.34 46.65
CA ILE A 5 -7.44 -42.93 46.26
C ILE A 5 -6.50 -41.99 47.04
N LEU A 6 -5.94 -40.95 46.41
CA LEU A 6 -5.62 -39.70 47.12
C LEU A 6 -5.71 -38.47 46.18
N LEU A 7 -6.44 -37.48 46.69
CA LEU A 7 -6.74 -36.14 46.19
C LEU A 7 -5.61 -35.16 46.63
N LEU A 8 -5.22 -34.18 45.81
CA LEU A 8 -4.48 -32.94 46.14
C LEU A 8 -4.50 -32.07 44.88
N LEU A 9 -5.38 -31.07 44.72
CA LEU A 9 -5.34 -29.68 45.20
C LEU A 9 -4.02 -28.91 44.93
N THR A 10 -4.15 -27.89 44.07
CA THR A 10 -3.40 -26.63 43.96
C THR A 10 -1.89 -26.65 43.73
N ALA A 11 -1.49 -26.39 42.48
CA ALA A 11 -0.58 -25.31 42.09
C ALA A 11 -0.60 -25.22 40.55
N VAL A 12 -1.33 -24.26 39.99
CA VAL A 12 -1.11 -23.81 38.60
C VAL A 12 0.19 -23.04 38.66
N VAL A 13 1.29 -23.73 38.35
CA VAL A 13 2.58 -23.09 38.08
C VAL A 13 2.46 -22.58 36.65
N PHE A 14 2.45 -21.26 36.50
CA PHE A 14 2.76 -20.58 35.24
C PHE A 14 4.02 -21.22 34.66
N VAL A 15 3.86 -21.94 33.55
CA VAL A 15 4.97 -22.27 32.67
C VAL A 15 4.89 -21.22 31.56
N ILE A 16 5.45 -20.04 31.82
CA ILE A 16 5.96 -19.21 30.73
C ILE A 16 7.14 -20.01 30.19
N ALA A 17 6.93 -20.69 29.06
CA ALA A 17 8.03 -21.26 28.31
C ALA A 17 8.78 -20.10 27.64
N ASN A 18 9.62 -19.41 28.41
CA ASN A 18 10.70 -18.60 27.88
C ASN A 18 11.67 -19.54 27.16
N ASN A 19 11.40 -19.86 25.90
CA ASN A 19 12.37 -20.43 24.98
C ASN A 19 13.08 -19.30 24.19
N ARG A 20 13.55 -18.23 24.88
CA ARG A 20 14.55 -17.32 24.30
C ARG A 20 15.92 -17.99 24.38
N THR A 21 16.27 -18.82 23.39
CA THR A 21 17.61 -19.44 23.31
C THR A 21 18.69 -18.57 22.68
N ALA A 22 18.39 -17.31 22.32
CA ALA A 22 19.37 -16.28 22.00
C ALA A 22 18.97 -14.97 22.69
N GLN A 23 19.74 -14.50 23.67
CA GLN A 23 19.65 -13.12 24.14
C GLN A 23 20.76 -12.32 23.45
N ALA A 24 20.44 -11.12 22.95
CA ALA A 24 21.47 -10.23 22.46
C ALA A 24 22.41 -9.84 23.61
N GLN A 25 23.69 -9.65 23.30
CA GLN A 25 24.66 -9.25 24.32
C GLN A 25 24.51 -7.75 24.57
N ASN A 26 24.31 -7.36 25.83
CA ASN A 26 24.32 -5.95 26.23
C ASN A 26 25.68 -5.32 25.85
N MET A 27 25.63 -4.26 25.06
CA MET A 27 26.76 -3.54 24.50
C MET A 27 27.31 -2.47 25.45
N LEU A 28 26.58 -2.16 26.53
CA LEU A 28 27.03 -1.24 27.57
C LEU A 28 28.01 -1.92 28.52
N THR A 29 28.98 -1.14 28.99
CA THR A 29 29.85 -1.51 30.11
C THR A 29 29.24 -1.05 31.44
N ASN A 30 29.39 -1.85 32.50
CA ASN A 30 28.75 -1.60 33.81
C ASN A 30 27.25 -1.20 33.74
N PRO A 31 26.40 -1.96 33.01
CA PRO A 31 25.01 -1.58 32.74
C PRO A 31 24.10 -1.57 33.98
N GLY A 32 24.37 -2.45 34.96
CA GLY A 32 23.65 -2.50 36.24
C GLY A 32 24.27 -1.57 37.30
N PHE A 33 25.21 -0.70 36.94
CA PHE A 33 25.83 0.27 37.85
C PHE A 33 26.44 -0.32 39.13
N GLU A 34 27.07 -1.49 39.02
CA GLU A 34 27.65 -2.23 40.14
C GLU A 34 29.09 -1.80 40.49
N ASP A 35 29.84 -1.30 39.50
CA ASP A 35 31.27 -0.97 39.64
C ASP A 35 31.54 0.55 39.78
N TRP A 36 32.37 0.93 40.77
CA TRP A 36 32.68 2.33 41.13
C TRP A 36 34.13 2.47 41.67
N THR A 37 35.05 3.06 40.91
CA THR A 37 36.49 3.16 41.25
C THR A 37 37.00 4.59 41.44
N VAL A 38 36.60 5.54 40.58
CA VAL A 38 37.18 6.89 40.55
C VAL A 38 36.16 7.94 40.99
N ASN A 39 35.79 7.92 42.28
CA ASN A 39 35.35 9.06 43.12
C ASN A 39 34.77 8.65 44.49
N GLY A 40 34.82 7.37 44.86
CA GLY A 40 34.01 6.88 45.98
C GLY A 40 32.52 7.04 45.64
N ALA A 41 31.63 6.93 46.63
CA ALA A 41 30.17 7.00 46.46
C ALA A 41 29.61 8.37 45.98
N GLY A 42 30.37 9.18 45.23
CA GLY A 42 29.98 10.52 44.75
C GLY A 42 30.61 10.93 43.41
N GLY A 43 30.40 10.15 42.35
CA GLY A 43 30.79 10.39 40.96
C GLY A 43 29.97 9.50 40.00
N PRO A 44 30.15 9.52 38.67
CA PRO A 44 29.44 8.55 37.82
C PRO A 44 29.87 7.10 38.15
N PRO A 45 28.99 6.11 37.88
CA PRO A 45 29.39 4.71 37.79
C PRO A 45 30.59 4.52 36.85
N ASP A 46 31.42 3.51 37.09
CA ASP A 46 32.57 3.23 36.20
C ASP A 46 32.10 3.03 34.76
N ASP A 47 32.88 3.55 33.81
CA ASP A 47 32.60 3.62 32.37
C ASP A 47 31.43 4.52 31.93
N TRP A 48 30.76 5.21 32.85
CA TRP A 48 29.75 6.23 32.53
C TRP A 48 30.25 7.66 32.76
N SER A 49 29.62 8.63 32.10
CA SER A 49 29.98 10.06 32.21
C SER A 49 28.78 10.97 32.43
N LEU A 50 28.99 12.05 33.19
CA LEU A 50 27.96 13.07 33.48
C LEU A 50 28.16 14.33 32.64
N SER A 51 27.06 14.94 32.21
CA SER A 51 27.08 16.21 31.47
C SER A 51 27.29 17.43 32.38
N GLY A 52 28.53 17.71 32.80
CA GLY A 52 28.89 18.92 33.53
C GLY A 52 28.64 18.88 35.04
N THR A 53 28.90 20.00 35.74
CA THR A 53 29.07 20.02 37.21
C THR A 53 27.80 20.29 38.01
N SER A 54 26.66 20.50 37.35
CA SER A 54 25.35 20.75 38.01
C SER A 54 24.51 19.48 38.19
N MET A 55 25.12 18.31 37.94
CA MET A 55 24.55 16.98 38.07
C MET A 55 25.56 16.10 38.82
N THR A 56 25.06 15.24 39.70
CA THR A 56 25.84 14.25 40.45
C THR A 56 25.21 12.88 40.27
N ALA A 57 26.04 11.84 40.36
CA ALA A 57 25.61 10.47 40.54
C ALA A 57 26.23 9.94 41.84
N GLU A 58 25.46 9.17 42.59
CA GLU A 58 25.86 8.54 43.85
C GLU A 58 25.48 7.05 43.80
N GLN A 59 26.33 6.21 44.40
CA GLN A 59 26.05 4.79 44.54
C GLN A 59 24.92 4.60 45.57
N GLU A 60 23.82 3.98 45.17
CA GLU A 60 22.66 3.72 46.03
C GLU A 60 22.54 2.24 46.34
N ALA A 61 22.31 1.90 47.61
CA ALA A 61 22.29 0.52 48.11
C ALA A 61 20.95 0.11 48.73
N THR A 62 19.93 0.97 48.65
CA THR A 62 18.60 0.73 49.23
C THR A 62 17.48 0.75 48.20
N THR A 63 17.44 1.76 47.33
CA THR A 63 16.51 1.82 46.20
C THR A 63 17.17 1.17 44.99
N ILE A 64 16.99 -0.15 44.83
CA ILE A 64 17.65 -0.98 43.81
C ILE A 64 16.57 -1.73 43.01
N HIS A 65 16.77 -1.92 41.71
CA HIS A 65 15.95 -2.80 40.88
C HIS A 65 16.60 -4.17 40.76
N GLY A 66 17.86 -4.21 40.33
CA GLY A 66 18.66 -5.43 40.10
C GLY A 66 20.02 -5.35 40.80
N GLY A 67 20.67 -6.50 41.01
CA GLY A 67 22.04 -6.52 41.56
C GLY A 67 22.18 -6.01 43.00
N THR A 68 23.23 -5.23 43.27
CA THR A 68 23.63 -4.71 44.58
C THR A 68 23.49 -3.20 44.67
N TYR A 69 23.62 -2.48 43.55
CA TYR A 69 23.66 -1.03 43.54
C TYR A 69 22.88 -0.46 42.37
N SER A 70 22.22 0.69 42.58
CA SER A 70 21.69 1.52 41.50
C SER A 70 22.44 2.85 41.44
N ALA A 71 22.20 3.64 40.39
CA ALA A 71 22.73 5.00 40.28
C ALA A 71 21.67 6.03 40.69
N LYS A 72 21.91 6.72 41.80
CA LYS A 72 21.11 7.88 42.22
C LYS A 72 21.61 9.13 41.51
N ILE A 73 20.76 9.71 40.67
CA ILE A 73 21.05 10.89 39.86
C ILE A 73 20.39 12.11 40.50
N THR A 74 21.15 13.18 40.74
CA THR A 74 20.63 14.45 41.26
C THR A 74 21.12 15.61 40.41
N TRP A 75 20.24 16.54 40.04
CA TRP A 75 20.62 17.74 39.28
C TRP A 75 19.97 19.01 39.84
N THR A 76 20.64 20.14 39.63
CA THR A 76 20.32 21.44 40.28
C THR A 76 20.13 22.58 39.27
N THR A 77 19.75 22.23 38.04
CA THR A 77 19.64 23.18 36.92
C THR A 77 18.44 22.83 36.05
N THR A 78 17.86 23.83 35.40
CA THR A 78 16.78 23.67 34.40
C THR A 78 17.32 23.41 32.99
N SER A 79 18.65 23.37 32.82
CA SER A 79 19.25 22.90 31.56
C SER A 79 19.28 21.38 31.55
N THR A 80 18.99 20.76 30.42
CA THR A 80 19.09 19.30 30.25
C THR A 80 20.45 18.78 30.70
N ARG A 81 20.43 17.67 31.44
CA ARG A 81 21.61 16.92 31.86
C ARG A 81 21.46 15.44 31.53
N TYR A 82 22.58 14.73 31.50
CA TYR A 82 22.59 13.32 31.14
C TYR A 82 23.74 12.55 31.76
N LEU A 83 23.45 11.28 32.03
CA LEU A 83 24.42 10.21 32.30
C LEU A 83 24.52 9.39 31.00
N GLN A 84 25.74 9.15 30.50
CA GLN A 84 25.92 8.56 29.17
C GLN A 84 27.10 7.60 29.06
N GLN A 85 26.98 6.71 28.08
CA GLN A 85 28.08 5.99 27.44
C GLN A 85 28.16 6.43 25.97
N ILE A 86 29.37 6.64 25.47
CA ILE A 86 29.66 7.13 24.11
C ILE A 86 30.54 6.13 23.35
N ASP A 87 30.74 6.38 22.06
CA ASP A 87 31.61 5.59 21.18
C ASP A 87 31.22 4.10 21.14
N ILE A 88 29.92 3.80 21.27
CA ILE A 88 29.41 2.43 21.23
C ILE A 88 29.38 1.99 19.76
N PRO A 89 30.16 0.98 19.33
CA PRO A 89 30.25 0.61 17.92
C PRO A 89 28.93 -0.02 17.45
N ILE A 90 28.40 0.45 16.32
CA ILE A 90 27.17 -0.06 15.70
C ILE A 90 27.37 -0.28 14.19
N THR A 91 26.41 -0.94 13.56
CA THR A 91 26.36 -1.12 12.10
C THR A 91 25.15 -0.37 11.55
N ALA A 92 25.36 0.55 10.61
CA ALA A 92 24.25 1.23 9.91
C ALA A 92 23.28 0.22 9.31
N GLY A 93 21.98 0.47 9.46
CA GLY A 93 20.92 -0.42 8.98
C GLY A 93 20.53 -1.55 9.95
N ASN A 94 21.34 -1.86 10.97
CA ASN A 94 20.92 -2.78 12.04
C ASN A 94 19.92 -2.09 12.97
N SER A 95 19.01 -2.87 13.57
CA SER A 95 18.11 -2.41 14.62
C SER A 95 18.73 -2.56 16.00
N TYR A 96 18.49 -1.58 16.86
CA TYR A 96 18.98 -1.52 18.24
C TYR A 96 17.87 -1.13 19.20
N GLU A 97 17.97 -1.56 20.45
CA GLU A 97 17.11 -1.09 21.54
C GLU A 97 17.96 -0.56 22.69
N PHE A 98 17.57 0.59 23.24
CA PHE A 98 18.11 1.14 24.48
C PHE A 98 17.00 1.17 25.54
N SER A 99 17.24 0.58 26.70
CA SER A 99 16.30 0.60 27.82
C SER A 99 17.01 0.78 29.16
N PHE A 100 16.29 1.22 30.19
CA PHE A 100 16.74 1.21 31.58
C PHE A 100 15.56 1.27 32.54
N TRP A 101 15.74 0.75 33.76
CA TRP A 101 14.77 0.91 34.83
C TRP A 101 14.98 2.24 35.54
N VAL A 102 13.90 2.95 35.85
CA VAL A 102 13.90 4.22 36.57
C VAL A 102 12.89 4.20 37.71
N TYR A 103 13.31 4.70 38.87
CA TYR A 103 12.43 5.02 39.99
C TYR A 103 12.40 6.54 40.11
N ASP A 104 11.33 7.14 39.61
CA ASP A 104 11.13 8.58 39.60
C ASP A 104 9.99 8.94 40.56
N ASN A 105 10.33 9.33 41.80
CA ASN A 105 9.36 9.75 42.81
C ASN A 105 9.52 11.22 43.22
N ASP A 106 10.10 12.02 42.32
CA ASP A 106 10.36 13.43 42.56
C ASP A 106 9.49 14.28 41.61
N PRO A 107 8.41 14.93 42.10
CA PRO A 107 7.51 15.72 41.27
C PRO A 107 8.18 16.93 40.61
N GLY A 108 9.43 17.25 40.98
CA GLY A 108 10.22 18.29 40.34
C GLY A 108 10.92 17.82 39.06
N GLY A 109 11.19 16.53 38.89
CA GLY A 109 12.04 16.02 37.82
C GLY A 109 11.37 14.98 36.92
N ARG A 110 12.03 14.67 35.80
CA ARG A 110 11.77 13.46 35.02
C ARG A 110 13.01 13.00 34.26
N ALA A 111 13.13 11.70 34.03
CA ALA A 111 14.11 11.07 33.16
C ALA A 111 13.50 10.73 31.79
N ARG A 112 14.33 10.48 30.79
CA ARG A 112 13.94 9.89 29.50
C ARG A 112 15.08 9.17 28.81
N ILE A 113 14.71 8.35 27.84
CA ILE A 113 15.61 7.77 26.86
C ILE A 113 16.13 8.85 25.91
N TYR A 114 17.43 8.80 25.59
CA TYR A 114 17.96 9.51 24.44
C TYR A 114 19.09 8.73 23.76
N LEU A 115 18.94 8.45 22.46
CA LEU A 115 19.93 7.71 21.67
C LEU A 115 20.39 8.57 20.50
N ARG A 116 21.71 8.78 20.38
CA ARG A 116 22.34 9.51 19.27
C ARG A 116 23.21 8.61 18.40
N TRP A 117 23.33 8.97 17.13
CA TRP A 117 24.15 8.30 16.14
C TRP A 117 25.28 9.21 15.67
N TRP A 118 26.42 8.64 15.32
CA TRP A 118 27.59 9.36 14.82
C TRP A 118 28.15 8.66 13.58
N ASP A 119 28.55 9.44 12.58
CA ASP A 119 29.25 8.93 11.41
C ASP A 119 30.76 8.76 11.68
N ALA A 120 31.46 8.13 10.73
CA ALA A 120 32.90 7.87 10.83
C ALA A 120 33.77 9.15 10.90
N THR A 121 33.19 10.34 10.71
CA THR A 121 33.87 11.63 10.83
C THR A 121 33.67 12.27 12.21
N GLY A 122 32.83 11.67 13.07
CA GLY A 122 32.43 12.22 14.36
C GLY A 122 31.32 13.28 14.25
N SER A 123 30.56 13.30 13.15
CA SER A 123 29.39 14.16 12.99
C SER A 123 28.12 13.41 13.40
N GLN A 124 27.20 14.09 14.09
CA GLN A 124 25.94 13.47 14.52
C GLN A 124 25.05 13.16 13.30
N VAL A 125 24.49 11.96 13.26
CA VAL A 125 23.51 11.49 12.28
C VAL A 125 22.11 11.46 12.93
N TYR A 126 21.09 11.83 12.16
CA TYR A 126 19.70 11.96 12.62
C TYR A 126 18.77 10.94 11.94
N PRO A 127 17.61 10.57 12.54
CA PRO A 127 17.05 11.11 13.79
C PRO A 127 17.68 10.52 15.05
N ALA A 128 17.68 11.30 16.13
CA ALA A 128 17.94 10.79 17.49
C ALA A 128 16.64 10.30 18.12
N VAL A 129 16.72 9.30 18.99
CA VAL A 129 15.55 8.79 19.75
C VAL A 129 15.44 9.59 21.05
N ALA A 130 14.22 9.94 21.48
CA ALA A 130 14.03 10.89 22.58
C ALA A 130 12.86 10.61 23.54
N ASP A 131 12.20 9.46 23.41
CA ASP A 131 11.02 9.05 24.17
C ASP A 131 11.17 7.57 24.60
N PRO A 132 10.47 7.10 25.65
CA PRO A 132 9.51 7.83 26.50
C PRO A 132 10.16 8.58 27.69
N TYR A 133 9.33 9.40 28.36
CA TYR A 133 9.64 10.03 29.66
C TYR A 133 9.17 9.17 30.84
N SER A 134 9.83 9.28 31.99
CA SER A 134 9.32 8.78 33.26
C SER A 134 8.11 9.60 33.75
N VAL A 135 7.36 9.00 34.68
CA VAL A 135 6.23 9.61 35.37
C VAL A 135 6.49 9.56 36.87
N ASP A 136 6.15 10.64 37.59
CA ASP A 136 6.28 10.72 39.06
C ASP A 136 5.43 9.65 39.75
N MET A 137 6.08 8.58 40.21
CA MET A 137 5.48 7.51 41.01
C MET A 137 6.52 6.78 41.88
N ALA A 138 6.06 6.24 43.00
CA ALA A 138 6.90 5.53 43.96
C ALA A 138 7.17 4.06 43.57
N GLU A 139 7.37 3.75 42.29
CA GLU A 139 7.60 2.40 41.75
C GLU A 139 8.64 2.42 40.62
N TRP A 140 9.24 1.27 40.33
CA TRP A 140 10.18 1.11 39.22
C TRP A 140 9.42 1.04 37.88
N GLN A 141 9.92 1.77 36.89
CA GLN A 141 9.38 1.89 35.55
C GLN A 141 10.44 1.47 34.54
N LEU A 142 10.10 0.66 33.53
CA LEU A 142 11.01 0.37 32.42
C LEU A 142 10.78 1.42 31.33
N LEU A 143 11.82 2.19 30.99
CA LEU A 143 11.81 3.02 29.79
C LEU A 143 12.58 2.28 28.70
N SER A 144 12.00 2.17 27.50
CA SER A 144 12.63 1.56 26.34
C SER A 144 12.39 2.42 25.09
N SER A 145 13.41 2.51 24.22
CA SER A 145 13.28 3.10 22.88
C SER A 145 12.40 2.28 21.93
N GLY A 146 12.14 1.01 22.26
CA GLY A 146 11.77 0.00 21.28
C GLY A 146 12.90 -0.28 20.28
N SER A 147 12.58 -1.07 19.25
CA SER A 147 13.48 -1.38 18.13
C SER A 147 13.64 -0.15 17.22
N VAL A 148 14.88 0.35 17.12
CA VAL A 148 15.23 1.52 16.30
C VAL A 148 16.35 1.17 15.33
N GLN A 149 16.12 1.39 14.04
CA GLN A 149 17.13 1.18 13.01
C GLN A 149 18.19 2.28 13.03
N ALA A 150 19.46 1.89 13.06
CA ALA A 150 20.57 2.83 12.93
C ALA A 150 20.54 3.50 11.54
N PRO A 151 20.53 4.85 11.45
CA PRO A 151 20.50 5.57 10.18
C PRO A 151 21.69 5.22 9.27
N ALA A 152 21.52 5.41 7.96
CA ALA A 152 22.61 5.28 7.00
C ALA A 152 23.81 6.16 7.41
N LEU A 153 25.03 5.63 7.21
CA LEU A 153 26.32 6.25 7.58
C LEU A 153 26.68 6.26 9.06
N ALA A 154 25.78 5.85 9.96
CA ALA A 154 26.10 5.72 11.38
C ALA A 154 27.07 4.56 11.63
N VAL A 155 28.09 4.79 12.47
CA VAL A 155 29.08 3.78 12.88
C VAL A 155 29.23 3.69 14.39
N GLU A 156 28.78 4.71 15.13
CA GLU A 156 28.84 4.77 16.58
C GLU A 156 27.53 5.32 17.16
N ALA A 157 27.17 4.90 18.37
CA ALA A 157 26.03 5.37 19.13
C ALA A 157 26.44 6.00 20.48
N SER A 158 25.56 6.85 21.02
CA SER A 158 25.63 7.32 22.41
C SER A 158 24.30 7.06 23.10
N ALA A 159 24.34 6.26 24.16
CA ALA A 159 23.18 5.92 24.99
C ALA A 159 23.15 6.88 26.19
N GLU A 160 22.08 7.68 26.30
CA GLU A 160 21.95 8.72 27.30
C GLU A 160 20.67 8.58 28.12
N ILE A 161 20.86 8.55 29.43
CA ILE A 161 19.80 8.75 30.41
C ILE A 161 19.71 10.24 30.65
N ARG A 162 18.72 10.91 30.05
CA ARG A 162 18.55 12.36 30.17
C ARG A 162 17.60 12.72 31.29
N VAL A 163 17.90 13.80 32.01
CA VAL A 163 17.07 14.34 33.09
C VAL A 163 16.67 15.80 32.81
N TYR A 164 15.43 16.14 33.20
CA TYR A 164 14.75 17.41 32.89
C TYR A 164 14.02 17.94 34.12
N ASP A 165 13.90 19.27 34.21
CA ASP A 165 12.92 19.89 35.10
C ASP A 165 11.50 19.77 34.55
N VAL A 166 10.52 19.79 35.46
CA VAL A 166 9.11 20.02 35.13
C VAL A 166 8.61 21.37 35.67
N SER A 167 7.42 21.77 35.22
CA SER A 167 6.78 23.02 35.66
C SER A 167 6.67 23.06 37.19
N GLY A 168 7.20 24.12 37.81
CA GLY A 168 7.26 24.24 39.28
C GLY A 168 8.59 23.81 39.91
N TRP A 169 9.65 23.63 39.12
CA TRP A 169 11.00 23.22 39.54
C TRP A 169 11.44 23.78 40.91
N PRO A 170 11.68 22.92 41.92
CA PRO A 170 12.00 23.36 43.28
C PRO A 170 13.49 23.73 43.47
N GLY A 171 14.29 23.71 42.40
CA GLY A 171 15.73 24.00 42.42
C GLY A 171 16.62 22.76 42.39
N THR A 172 16.06 21.57 42.61
CA THR A 172 16.75 20.26 42.57
C THR A 172 15.73 19.16 42.28
N ALA A 173 16.15 18.05 41.67
CA ALA A 173 15.37 16.82 41.66
C ALA A 173 16.29 15.60 41.62
N THR A 174 15.74 14.45 41.98
CA THR A 174 16.46 13.18 42.09
C THR A 174 15.67 12.04 41.44
N VAL A 175 16.36 11.19 40.69
CA VAL A 175 15.83 9.90 40.20
C VAL A 175 16.84 8.79 40.48
N TYR A 176 16.39 7.55 40.47
CA TYR A 176 17.25 6.37 40.56
C TYR A 176 17.16 5.60 39.25
N VAL A 177 18.29 5.18 38.69
CA VAL A 177 18.33 4.37 37.47
C VAL A 177 19.12 3.11 37.67
N ASP A 178 18.69 2.05 37.01
CA ASP A 178 19.24 0.71 37.15
C ASP A 178 19.08 -0.13 35.88
N ASP A 179 19.84 -1.23 35.79
CA ASP A 179 19.74 -2.26 34.74
C ASP A 179 19.60 -1.68 33.30
N ALA A 180 20.54 -0.83 32.88
CA ALA A 180 20.55 -0.27 31.53
C ALA A 180 20.93 -1.33 30.48
N VAL A 181 20.27 -1.33 29.33
CA VAL A 181 20.54 -2.26 28.23
C VAL A 181 20.64 -1.50 26.93
N PHE A 182 21.72 -1.71 26.17
CA PHE A 182 21.77 -1.34 24.76
C PHE A 182 22.18 -2.56 23.96
N GLU A 183 21.36 -3.00 23.01
CA GLU A 183 21.58 -4.26 22.31
C GLU A 183 21.36 -4.18 20.81
N ASP A 184 22.17 -4.93 20.05
CA ASP A 184 21.99 -5.14 18.61
C ASP A 184 20.96 -6.24 18.39
N LEU A 185 19.84 -5.86 17.79
CA LEU A 185 18.71 -6.74 17.55
C LEU A 185 18.79 -7.48 16.21
N SER A 186 19.77 -7.19 15.35
CA SER A 186 19.86 -7.73 13.98
C SER A 186 20.10 -9.25 13.93
N GLY A 187 20.67 -9.83 14.99
CA GLY A 187 20.87 -11.27 15.14
C GLY A 187 19.71 -11.99 15.84
N LEU A 188 18.71 -11.25 16.32
CA LEU A 188 17.53 -11.82 16.97
C LEU A 188 16.37 -11.89 15.97
N PRO A 189 15.56 -12.96 16.01
CA PRO A 189 14.37 -13.02 15.18
C PRO A 189 13.42 -11.84 15.49
N PRO A 190 12.61 -11.39 14.51
CA PRO A 190 11.47 -10.50 14.72
C PRO A 190 10.51 -11.04 15.79
N VAL A 191 9.87 -10.13 16.54
CA VAL A 191 8.90 -10.45 17.59
C VAL A 191 7.57 -9.80 17.26
N ILE A 192 6.47 -10.54 17.43
CA ILE A 192 5.11 -10.01 17.25
C ILE A 192 4.81 -9.05 18.42
N VAL A 193 4.42 -7.82 18.10
CA VAL A 193 4.08 -6.76 19.07
C VAL A 193 2.61 -6.42 19.09
N ASN A 194 1.87 -6.78 18.03
CA ASN A 194 0.42 -6.64 17.97
C ASN A 194 -0.15 -7.60 16.93
N ALA A 195 -1.42 -7.97 17.08
CA ALA A 195 -2.17 -8.70 16.06
C ALA A 195 -3.65 -8.28 16.13
N TYR A 196 -4.28 -8.15 14.97
CA TYR A 196 -5.69 -7.80 14.89
C TYR A 196 -6.35 -8.40 13.65
N SER A 197 -7.61 -8.79 13.79
CA SER A 197 -8.38 -9.38 12.70
C SER A 197 -8.92 -8.29 11.78
N ILE A 198 -8.94 -8.57 10.47
CA ILE A 198 -9.55 -7.72 9.44
C ILE A 198 -10.94 -8.26 9.07
N SER A 199 -11.07 -9.58 9.08
CA SER A 199 -12.33 -10.30 8.84
C SER A 199 -12.33 -11.62 9.62
N SER A 200 -13.31 -12.49 9.36
CA SER A 200 -13.25 -13.87 9.87
C SER A 200 -12.19 -14.73 9.16
N ASP A 201 -11.66 -14.27 8.03
CA ASP A 201 -10.72 -15.02 7.18
C ASP A 201 -9.30 -14.43 7.17
N ALA A 202 -9.15 -13.15 7.50
CA ALA A 202 -7.90 -12.42 7.39
C ALA A 202 -7.55 -11.61 8.65
N MET A 203 -6.25 -11.44 8.90
CA MET A 203 -5.70 -10.68 10.01
C MET A 203 -4.34 -10.10 9.66
N ASP A 204 -3.93 -9.09 10.41
CA ASP A 204 -2.59 -8.52 10.33
C ASP A 204 -1.81 -8.86 11.60
N VAL A 205 -0.55 -9.24 11.39
CA VAL A 205 0.43 -9.49 12.43
C VAL A 205 1.52 -8.43 12.34
N VAL A 206 1.71 -7.67 13.41
CA VAL A 206 2.63 -6.54 13.47
C VAL A 206 3.86 -6.92 14.28
N TYR A 207 5.03 -6.67 13.71
CA TYR A 207 6.33 -7.00 14.29
C TYR A 207 7.10 -5.76 14.76
N ASP A 208 8.04 -5.97 15.67
CA ASP A 208 8.97 -4.91 16.11
C ASP A 208 9.99 -4.50 15.02
N LYS A 209 10.22 -5.39 14.05
CA LYS A 209 11.21 -5.27 12.96
C LYS A 209 10.62 -5.69 11.63
N ASN A 210 11.28 -5.27 10.54
CA ASN A 210 10.88 -5.67 9.20
C ASN A 210 11.03 -7.18 9.02
N ILE A 211 10.00 -7.77 8.43
CA ILE A 211 9.98 -9.14 7.93
C ILE A 211 10.55 -9.14 6.51
N THR A 212 11.36 -10.15 6.20
CA THR A 212 12.03 -10.26 4.89
C THR A 212 11.55 -11.45 4.09
N THR A 213 11.00 -12.45 4.76
CA THR A 213 10.41 -13.66 4.17
C THR A 213 9.27 -14.12 5.07
N VAL A 214 8.22 -14.67 4.47
CA VAL A 214 7.07 -15.26 5.17
C VAL A 214 6.74 -16.61 4.55
N ASP A 215 6.32 -17.56 5.38
CA ASP A 215 5.73 -18.83 4.97
C ASP A 215 4.40 -18.99 5.72
N PRO A 216 3.24 -19.12 5.04
CA PRO A 216 1.96 -19.34 5.70
C PRO A 216 1.97 -20.54 6.66
N GLY A 217 2.80 -21.56 6.39
CA GLY A 217 2.93 -22.75 7.22
C GLY A 217 3.54 -22.52 8.60
N ASP A 218 4.19 -21.37 8.82
CA ASP A 218 4.74 -20.97 10.12
C ASP A 218 3.67 -20.37 11.04
N TYR A 219 2.52 -19.96 10.48
CA TYR A 219 1.47 -19.26 11.21
C TYR A 219 0.32 -20.16 11.60
N TYR A 220 -0.06 -20.14 12.88
CA TYR A 220 -1.28 -20.78 13.35
C TYR A 220 -1.81 -20.10 14.62
N LEU A 221 -3.13 -20.10 14.76
CA LEU A 221 -3.82 -19.70 15.98
C LEU A 221 -4.09 -20.91 16.87
N THR A 222 -3.98 -20.69 18.17
CA THR A 222 -4.52 -21.59 19.21
C THR A 222 -5.37 -20.82 20.20
N GLY A 223 -6.17 -21.50 21.02
CA GLY A 223 -7.13 -20.87 21.93
C GLY A 223 -8.53 -21.39 21.64
N THR A 224 -9.29 -20.65 20.83
CA THR A 224 -10.64 -20.98 20.37
C THR A 224 -10.65 -22.22 19.47
N ALA A 225 -9.89 -22.16 18.39
CA ALA A 225 -9.71 -23.24 17.43
C ALA A 225 -8.24 -23.30 17.00
N TYR A 226 -7.80 -24.46 16.52
CA TYR A 226 -6.53 -24.55 15.80
C TYR A 226 -6.76 -24.09 14.36
N THR A 227 -6.42 -22.85 14.07
CA THR A 227 -6.63 -22.20 12.77
C THR A 227 -5.31 -22.01 12.06
N VAL A 228 -5.26 -22.40 10.79
CA VAL A 228 -4.10 -22.20 9.89
C VAL A 228 -4.47 -21.23 8.78
N PHE A 229 -3.47 -20.63 8.15
CA PHE A 229 -3.64 -19.67 7.06
C PHE A 229 -3.12 -20.25 5.76
N SER A 230 -3.83 -19.99 4.65
CA SER A 230 -3.36 -20.43 3.33
C SER A 230 -2.43 -19.41 2.67
N SER A 231 -2.42 -18.17 3.14
CA SER A 231 -1.56 -17.10 2.62
C SER A 231 -0.96 -16.25 3.75
N ALA A 232 0.23 -15.72 3.47
CA ALA A 232 0.98 -14.79 4.29
C ALA A 232 1.77 -13.88 3.34
N THR A 233 1.57 -12.58 3.43
CA THR A 233 2.24 -11.58 2.58
C THR A 233 2.72 -10.41 3.40
N ILE A 234 3.91 -9.90 3.09
CA ILE A 234 4.47 -8.71 3.76
C ILE A 234 3.82 -7.46 3.15
N ASP A 235 3.37 -6.52 3.98
CA ASP A 235 2.83 -5.25 3.53
C ASP A 235 3.89 -4.45 2.76
N GLY A 236 3.54 -3.95 1.56
CA GLY A 236 4.47 -3.26 0.67
C GLY A 236 4.86 -1.85 1.14
N SER A 237 4.08 -1.26 2.04
CA SER A 237 4.29 0.08 2.61
C SER A 237 4.99 0.03 3.98
N ASP A 238 4.72 -1.00 4.77
CA ASP A 238 5.36 -1.26 6.06
C ASP A 238 5.73 -2.74 6.21
N ALA A 239 6.99 -3.07 5.93
CA ALA A 239 7.50 -4.44 6.02
C ALA A 239 7.45 -5.05 7.43
N LYS A 240 6.99 -4.32 8.46
CA LYS A 240 6.70 -4.86 9.80
C LYS A 240 5.33 -5.51 9.91
N ILE A 241 4.48 -5.37 8.90
CA ILE A 241 3.13 -5.93 8.89
C ILE A 241 3.11 -7.14 7.95
N VAL A 242 2.55 -8.24 8.44
CA VAL A 242 2.26 -9.43 7.64
C VAL A 242 0.75 -9.63 7.60
N HIS A 243 0.20 -9.63 6.39
CA HIS A 243 -1.20 -9.96 6.15
C HIS A 243 -1.33 -11.47 6.03
N LEU A 244 -2.16 -12.07 6.88
CA LEU A 244 -2.54 -13.47 6.81
C LEU A 244 -3.97 -13.59 6.26
N SER A 245 -4.22 -14.56 5.39
CA SER A 245 -5.56 -14.83 4.86
C SER A 245 -5.82 -16.32 4.61
N GLY A 246 -7.09 -16.67 4.36
CA GLY A 246 -7.53 -18.04 4.24
C GLY A 246 -7.54 -18.81 5.56
N ALA A 247 -7.97 -18.15 6.63
CA ALA A 247 -8.08 -18.75 7.95
C ALA A 247 -9.04 -19.97 7.95
N ASN A 248 -8.50 -21.15 8.27
CA ASN A 248 -9.28 -22.38 8.32
C ASN A 248 -9.06 -23.16 9.65
N PRO A 249 -10.09 -23.35 10.48
CA PRO A 249 -11.43 -22.77 10.33
C PRO A 249 -11.43 -21.23 10.49
N PRO A 250 -12.46 -20.53 9.97
CA PRO A 250 -12.57 -19.08 10.14
C PRO A 250 -12.51 -18.66 11.61
N MET A 251 -11.90 -17.51 11.85
CA MET A 251 -11.75 -16.91 13.18
C MET A 251 -13.10 -16.43 13.69
N VAL A 252 -13.32 -16.57 15.00
CA VAL A 252 -14.59 -16.26 15.65
C VAL A 252 -14.31 -15.36 16.85
N GLY A 253 -14.90 -14.18 16.87
CA GLY A 253 -14.83 -13.28 18.02
C GLY A 253 -15.56 -13.89 19.22
N ASP A 254 -14.80 -14.35 20.21
CA ASP A 254 -15.32 -14.87 21.48
C ASP A 254 -14.40 -14.55 22.67
N ILE A 255 -14.78 -14.95 23.89
CA ILE A 255 -14.06 -14.61 25.14
C ILE A 255 -12.91 -15.57 25.49
N THR A 256 -12.57 -16.49 24.60
CA THR A 256 -11.39 -17.34 24.70
C THR A 256 -10.21 -16.55 24.16
N LEU A 257 -9.19 -16.35 24.98
CA LEU A 257 -7.96 -15.72 24.53
C LEU A 257 -7.27 -16.63 23.51
N ASP A 258 -6.93 -16.06 22.36
CA ASP A 258 -6.20 -16.73 21.29
C ASP A 258 -4.72 -16.35 21.34
N ASN A 259 -3.90 -17.20 20.72
CA ASN A 259 -2.47 -16.99 20.58
C ASN A 259 -2.12 -17.23 19.11
N ILE A 260 -1.60 -16.18 18.44
CA ILE A 260 -1.02 -16.29 17.11
C ILE A 260 0.45 -16.64 17.27
N ALA A 261 0.86 -17.78 16.70
CA ALA A 261 2.24 -18.22 16.66
C ALA A 261 2.83 -18.02 15.28
N ASP A 262 4.12 -17.68 15.24
CA ASP A 262 5.00 -17.70 14.07
C ASP A 262 6.20 -18.59 14.43
N ASP A 263 6.13 -19.85 14.02
CA ASP A 263 7.18 -20.85 14.27
C ASP A 263 8.48 -20.52 13.53
N GLY A 264 8.42 -19.79 12.42
CA GLY A 264 9.57 -19.38 11.61
C GLY A 264 10.49 -18.42 12.34
N ASN A 265 9.89 -17.49 13.10
CA ASN A 265 10.61 -16.55 13.97
C ASN A 265 10.63 -16.97 15.45
N GLY A 266 9.87 -18.00 15.83
CA GLY A 266 9.82 -18.52 17.20
C GLY A 266 9.21 -17.52 18.18
N THR A 267 8.18 -16.80 17.74
CA THR A 267 7.46 -15.76 18.49
C THR A 267 5.96 -16.04 18.47
N ASP A 268 5.27 -15.56 19.50
CA ASP A 268 3.83 -15.64 19.62
C ASP A 268 3.25 -14.36 20.23
N PHE A 269 1.93 -14.17 20.12
CA PHE A 269 1.22 -13.03 20.68
C PHE A 269 -0.20 -13.40 21.11
N ASP A 270 -0.58 -13.01 22.33
CA ASP A 270 -1.89 -13.25 22.90
C ASP A 270 -2.85 -12.10 22.57
N PHE A 271 -4.01 -12.41 21.98
CA PHE A 271 -5.04 -11.44 21.59
C PHE A 271 -6.39 -12.17 21.41
N TYR A 272 -7.46 -11.45 21.09
CA TYR A 272 -8.75 -12.06 20.74
C TYR A 272 -8.94 -12.09 19.23
N ALA A 273 -8.99 -13.29 18.65
CA ALA A 273 -9.12 -13.47 17.20
C ALA A 273 -10.58 -13.30 16.73
N GLY A 274 -10.73 -12.88 15.47
CA GLY A 274 -12.02 -12.54 14.87
C GLY A 274 -12.53 -11.16 15.28
N ILE A 275 -13.69 -10.79 14.72
CA ILE A 275 -14.36 -9.53 15.06
C ILE A 275 -15.18 -9.76 16.33
N MET A 276 -14.72 -9.17 17.43
CA MET A 276 -15.32 -9.28 18.75
C MET A 276 -16.62 -8.46 18.82
N PRO A 277 -17.75 -9.07 19.21
CA PRO A 277 -18.95 -8.32 19.56
C PRO A 277 -18.71 -7.39 20.76
N ILE A 278 -19.23 -6.16 20.69
CA ILE A 278 -19.00 -5.13 21.72
C ILE A 278 -19.53 -5.58 23.09
N TYR A 279 -20.58 -6.39 23.14
CA TYR A 279 -21.15 -6.86 24.40
C TYR A 279 -20.17 -7.64 25.30
N TYR A 280 -19.10 -8.21 24.75
CA TYR A 280 -18.08 -8.87 25.56
C TYR A 280 -17.19 -7.86 26.32
N THR A 281 -17.34 -6.56 26.09
CA THR A 281 -16.61 -5.51 26.81
C THR A 281 -17.29 -5.07 28.13
N ASN A 282 -18.59 -5.30 28.30
CA ASN A 282 -19.29 -4.87 29.52
C ASN A 282 -18.93 -5.76 30.73
N THR A 283 -18.71 -5.12 31.89
CA THR A 283 -18.21 -5.76 33.12
C THR A 283 -19.12 -6.87 33.64
N ASN A 284 -20.44 -6.69 33.61
CA ASN A 284 -21.39 -7.67 34.16
C ASN A 284 -22.29 -8.31 33.10
N ASN A 285 -21.74 -8.58 31.92
CA ASN A 285 -22.46 -9.32 30.88
C ASN A 285 -22.76 -10.78 31.28
N PRO A 286 -24.03 -11.24 31.22
CA PRO A 286 -24.42 -12.63 31.49
C PRO A 286 -23.73 -13.70 30.64
N THR A 287 -23.24 -13.36 29.44
CA THR A 287 -22.53 -14.30 28.54
C THR A 287 -21.02 -14.32 28.75
N GLY A 288 -20.49 -13.54 29.70
CA GLY A 288 -19.07 -13.39 29.98
C GLY A 288 -18.49 -12.10 29.40
N THR A 289 -17.26 -11.79 29.84
CA THR A 289 -16.55 -10.55 29.54
C THR A 289 -15.12 -10.89 29.16
N MET A 290 -14.55 -10.19 28.17
CA MET A 290 -13.15 -10.32 27.79
C MET A 290 -12.22 -9.83 28.90
N SER A 291 -10.97 -10.32 28.90
CA SER A 291 -9.96 -9.92 29.87
C SER A 291 -9.36 -8.55 29.53
N ASP A 292 -8.92 -7.82 30.55
CA ASP A 292 -8.31 -6.49 30.40
C ASP A 292 -6.91 -6.57 29.80
N GLY A 293 -6.52 -5.53 29.05
CA GLY A 293 -5.15 -5.36 28.54
C GLY A 293 -4.76 -6.25 27.34
N TYR A 294 -5.72 -6.95 26.72
CA TYR A 294 -5.52 -7.71 25.49
C TYR A 294 -6.22 -7.03 24.32
N THR A 295 -5.55 -7.03 23.16
CA THR A 295 -6.08 -6.48 21.92
C THR A 295 -7.22 -7.33 21.37
N ALA A 296 -8.27 -6.68 20.88
CA ALA A 296 -9.35 -7.29 20.12
C ALA A 296 -9.76 -6.36 18.98
N THR A 297 -10.26 -6.92 17.87
CA THR A 297 -10.90 -6.13 16.80
C THR A 297 -12.39 -5.98 17.08
N PHE A 298 -12.92 -4.78 16.90
CA PHE A 298 -14.33 -4.45 16.99
C PHE A 298 -14.83 -3.79 15.71
N HIS A 299 -16.13 -3.92 15.47
CA HIS A 299 -16.86 -3.25 14.40
C HIS A 299 -18.09 -2.57 14.99
N GLY A 300 -18.35 -1.32 14.61
CA GLY A 300 -19.58 -0.63 14.99
C GLY A 300 -19.74 0.74 14.36
N ILE A 301 -20.86 1.39 14.66
CA ILE A 301 -21.21 2.74 14.23
C ILE A 301 -21.01 3.71 15.39
N VAL A 302 -20.34 4.84 15.12
CA VAL A 302 -20.13 5.92 16.10
C VAL A 302 -21.47 6.59 16.43
N SER A 303 -21.90 6.47 17.69
CA SER A 303 -23.17 7.00 18.21
C SER A 303 -23.05 8.43 18.76
N ALA A 304 -21.89 8.77 19.33
CA ALA A 304 -21.54 10.09 19.86
C ALA A 304 -20.02 10.30 19.82
N ASN A 305 -19.59 11.56 19.74
CA ASN A 305 -18.19 12.01 19.81
C ASN A 305 -18.18 13.36 20.55
N ASP A 306 -17.25 13.56 21.49
CA ASP A 306 -17.14 14.78 22.30
C ASP A 306 -16.12 15.80 21.76
N ASP A 307 -15.57 15.57 20.57
CA ASP A 307 -14.54 16.38 19.91
C ASP A 307 -13.25 16.58 20.75
N ASN A 308 -12.97 15.71 21.72
CA ASN A 308 -11.84 15.87 22.62
C ASN A 308 -11.10 14.57 22.99
N ASN A 309 -11.80 13.56 23.51
CA ASN A 309 -11.17 12.30 23.92
C ASN A 309 -12.13 11.11 24.05
N SER A 310 -13.43 11.29 23.82
CA SER A 310 -14.43 10.25 24.05
C SER A 310 -15.24 9.97 22.78
N VAL A 311 -15.25 8.71 22.36
CA VAL A 311 -16.04 8.22 21.23
C VAL A 311 -16.93 7.08 21.71
N TRP A 312 -18.23 7.16 21.46
CA TRP A 312 -19.17 6.08 21.78
C TRP A 312 -19.50 5.31 20.52
N VAL A 313 -19.30 4.00 20.55
CA VAL A 313 -19.52 3.10 19.42
C VAL A 313 -20.54 2.04 19.79
N SER A 314 -21.41 1.69 18.84
CA SER A 314 -22.35 0.58 19.01
C SER A 314 -22.36 -0.36 17.81
N ASP A 315 -22.48 -1.65 18.05
CA ASP A 315 -22.58 -2.69 17.01
C ASP A 315 -24.03 -3.14 16.76
N ALA A 316 -24.95 -2.78 17.66
CA ALA A 316 -26.39 -2.93 17.49
C ALA A 316 -27.18 -1.97 18.41
N ALA A 317 -28.51 -1.96 18.26
CA ALA A 317 -29.42 -1.37 19.23
C ALA A 317 -29.76 -2.40 20.33
N GLY A 318 -29.78 -1.97 21.59
CA GLY A 318 -30.25 -2.80 22.71
C GLY A 318 -29.20 -2.94 23.81
N GLN A 319 -29.48 -3.83 24.76
CA GLN A 319 -28.61 -4.07 25.91
C GLN A 319 -27.22 -4.59 25.51
N TYR A 320 -26.17 -4.02 26.11
CA TYR A 320 -24.75 -4.39 26.00
C TYR A 320 -24.10 -4.10 24.63
N ASN A 321 -24.73 -3.36 23.72
CA ASN A 321 -24.17 -3.18 22.37
C ASN A 321 -23.43 -1.86 22.20
N GLY A 322 -23.03 -1.21 23.30
CA GLY A 322 -22.43 0.11 23.31
C GLY A 322 -21.19 0.15 24.19
N ILE A 323 -20.19 0.92 23.79
CA ILE A 323 -18.95 1.07 24.53
C ILE A 323 -18.35 2.47 24.34
N LEU A 324 -17.66 2.94 25.38
CA LEU A 324 -16.85 4.14 25.32
C LEU A 324 -15.41 3.81 24.90
N ILE A 325 -14.88 4.55 23.94
CA ILE A 325 -13.46 4.58 23.60
C ILE A 325 -12.88 5.89 24.16
N TYR A 326 -11.85 5.78 24.99
CA TYR A 326 -11.16 6.92 25.58
C TYR A 326 -9.76 7.10 24.96
N ASN A 327 -9.60 8.10 24.10
CA ASN A 327 -8.32 8.42 23.46
C ASN A 327 -8.26 9.86 22.89
N TYR A 328 -7.16 10.57 23.20
CA TYR A 328 -6.93 11.97 22.77
C TYR A 328 -6.59 12.17 21.30
N SER A 329 -6.42 11.11 20.51
CA SER A 329 -6.12 11.20 19.07
C SER A 329 -7.26 10.61 18.23
N PHE A 330 -7.85 9.51 18.70
CA PHE A 330 -8.87 8.76 17.95
C PHE A 330 -10.13 9.56 17.66
N TYR A 331 -10.54 10.47 18.55
CA TYR A 331 -11.72 11.31 18.33
C TYR A 331 -11.64 12.13 17.04
N GLY A 332 -10.42 12.54 16.64
CA GLY A 332 -10.19 13.31 15.42
C GLY A 332 -10.16 12.46 14.16
N GLU A 333 -10.14 11.14 14.30
CA GLU A 333 -10.13 10.19 13.19
C GLU A 333 -11.55 9.82 12.75
N VAL A 334 -12.58 10.00 13.59
CA VAL A 334 -13.94 9.50 13.35
C VAL A 334 -15.02 10.54 13.62
N ALA A 335 -16.15 10.46 12.92
CA ALA A 335 -17.33 11.30 13.12
C ALA A 335 -18.56 10.47 13.51
N VAL A 336 -19.56 11.10 14.13
CA VAL A 336 -20.86 10.43 14.39
C VAL A 336 -21.46 9.94 13.08
N GLY A 337 -21.86 8.67 13.04
CA GLY A 337 -22.35 8.00 11.83
C GLY A 337 -21.27 7.30 11.01
N ASP A 338 -19.99 7.42 11.34
CA ASP A 338 -18.96 6.57 10.75
C ASP A 338 -19.16 5.12 11.21
N GLU A 339 -19.18 4.19 10.25
CA GLU A 339 -19.09 2.76 10.51
C GLU A 339 -17.62 2.34 10.41
N ILE A 340 -17.07 1.81 11.49
CA ILE A 340 -15.63 1.64 11.66
C ILE A 340 -15.27 0.21 12.03
N LEU A 341 -14.11 -0.22 11.52
CA LEU A 341 -13.38 -1.39 11.98
C LEU A 341 -12.11 -0.90 12.69
N PHE A 342 -11.89 -1.34 13.92
CA PHE A 342 -10.79 -0.85 14.74
C PHE A 342 -10.34 -1.93 15.74
N TYR A 343 -9.08 -1.89 16.15
CA TYR A 343 -8.61 -2.68 17.28
C TYR A 343 -8.46 -1.81 18.51
N ALA A 344 -8.65 -2.38 19.70
CA ALA A 344 -8.44 -1.68 20.97
C ALA A 344 -8.24 -2.67 22.12
N GLU A 345 -7.90 -2.16 23.31
CA GLU A 345 -7.76 -2.93 24.54
C GLU A 345 -8.84 -2.55 25.54
N ARG A 346 -9.43 -3.53 26.22
CA ARG A 346 -10.33 -3.28 27.34
C ARG A 346 -9.54 -2.81 28.57
N SER A 347 -9.93 -1.67 29.14
CA SER A 347 -9.27 -1.11 30.35
C SER A 347 -10.27 -0.33 31.21
N PRO A 348 -11.13 -0.99 32.01
CA PRO A 348 -12.15 -0.30 32.79
C PRO A 348 -11.54 0.74 33.75
N TYR A 349 -12.07 1.97 33.73
CA TYR A 349 -11.60 3.05 34.61
C TYR A 349 -12.72 3.52 35.52
N ASN A 350 -12.49 3.48 36.83
CA ASN A 350 -13.49 3.87 37.84
C ASN A 350 -14.87 3.17 37.70
N ASN A 351 -14.87 1.90 37.26
CA ASN A 351 -16.07 1.09 37.02
C ASN A 351 -16.92 1.60 35.82
N LEU A 352 -16.27 2.21 34.83
CA LEU A 352 -16.81 2.48 33.51
C LEU A 352 -16.19 1.46 32.55
N SER A 353 -17.01 0.72 31.80
CA SER A 353 -16.52 -0.09 30.70
C SER A 353 -15.96 0.82 29.61
N GLU A 354 -14.65 0.72 29.34
CA GLU A 354 -13.99 1.53 28.33
C GLU A 354 -12.92 0.75 27.55
N LEU A 355 -12.70 1.19 26.32
CA LEU A 355 -11.62 0.76 25.43
C LEU A 355 -10.54 1.86 25.33
N VAL A 356 -9.28 1.43 25.34
CA VAL A 356 -8.09 2.29 25.23
C VAL A 356 -7.15 1.78 24.13
N ASN A 357 -6.11 2.55 23.82
CA ASN A 357 -5.15 2.25 22.75
C ASN A 357 -5.79 1.88 21.39
N PRO A 358 -6.84 2.58 20.94
CA PRO A 358 -7.50 2.25 19.68
C PRO A 358 -6.57 2.51 18.49
N GLY A 359 -6.63 1.64 17.49
CA GLY A 359 -6.13 1.91 16.14
C GLY A 359 -7.24 1.70 15.12
N LEU A 360 -7.47 2.72 14.29
CA LEU A 360 -8.43 2.64 13.19
C LEU A 360 -7.86 1.75 12.09
N ILE A 361 -8.57 0.67 11.75
CA ILE A 361 -8.20 -0.20 10.61
C ILE A 361 -8.81 0.39 9.35
N THR A 362 -10.11 0.66 9.35
CA THR A 362 -10.79 1.32 8.22
C THR A 362 -12.10 1.97 8.62
N LYS A 363 -12.52 2.97 7.84
CA LYS A 363 -13.91 3.45 7.79
C LYS A 363 -14.63 2.70 6.68
N ILE A 364 -15.57 1.85 7.07
CA ILE A 364 -16.34 1.01 6.15
C ILE A 364 -17.29 1.90 5.34
N THR A 365 -18.06 2.75 6.04
CA THR A 365 -18.97 3.74 5.44
C THR A 365 -19.05 4.98 6.34
N THR A 366 -19.48 6.13 5.77
CA THR A 366 -19.62 7.40 6.51
C THR A 366 -21.02 7.98 6.37
N GLY A 367 -21.45 8.77 7.34
CA GLY A 367 -22.77 9.43 7.32
C GLY A 367 -23.96 8.50 7.61
N ASN A 368 -23.72 7.33 8.21
CA ASN A 368 -24.79 6.43 8.61
C ASN A 368 -25.64 7.02 9.74
N THR A 369 -26.89 6.59 9.80
CA THR A 369 -27.70 6.83 11.01
C THR A 369 -27.21 5.90 12.12
N PRO A 370 -26.83 6.40 13.31
CA PRO A 370 -26.53 5.55 14.45
C PRO A 370 -27.66 4.57 14.75
N TYR A 371 -27.32 3.42 15.34
CA TYR A 371 -28.33 2.47 15.77
C TYR A 371 -29.41 3.16 16.62
N GLY A 372 -30.68 2.95 16.26
CA GLY A 372 -31.79 3.66 16.86
C GLY A 372 -31.80 3.52 18.39
N PRO A 373 -32.16 4.58 19.15
CA PRO A 373 -32.03 4.57 20.58
C PRO A 373 -32.99 3.56 21.22
N SER A 374 -32.46 2.78 22.18
CA SER A 374 -33.30 1.87 22.95
C SER A 374 -34.15 2.63 23.96
N VAL A 375 -35.46 2.40 23.96
CA VAL A 375 -36.35 3.04 24.94
C VAL A 375 -36.19 2.33 26.29
N ILE A 376 -35.75 3.09 27.30
CA ILE A 376 -35.56 2.60 28.68
C ILE A 376 -36.41 3.41 29.66
N ASN A 377 -36.64 2.87 30.85
CA ASN A 377 -37.28 3.63 31.92
C ASN A 377 -36.24 4.47 32.66
N GLY A 378 -36.63 5.63 33.18
CA GLY A 378 -35.71 6.41 34.04
C GLY A 378 -35.32 5.70 35.34
N SER A 379 -36.04 4.65 35.74
CA SER A 379 -35.64 3.75 36.82
C SER A 379 -34.43 2.88 36.50
N ASP A 380 -34.11 2.69 35.21
CA ASP A 380 -33.03 1.81 34.78
C ASP A 380 -31.65 2.44 35.03
N ILE A 381 -31.60 3.78 35.17
CA ILE A 381 -30.39 4.56 35.49
C ILE A 381 -30.61 5.45 36.73
N GLU A 382 -31.44 5.01 37.68
CA GLU A 382 -31.68 5.75 38.93
C GLU A 382 -30.35 6.05 39.65
N TYR A 383 -30.20 7.25 40.19
CA TYR A 383 -28.96 7.74 40.79
C TYR A 383 -28.46 6.93 42.01
N THR A 384 -29.26 6.01 42.52
CA THR A 384 -28.90 5.13 43.65
C THR A 384 -28.34 3.77 43.21
N ILE A 385 -28.40 3.47 41.91
CA ILE A 385 -27.82 2.25 41.33
C ILE A 385 -26.30 2.37 41.41
N GLY A 386 -25.66 1.30 41.89
CA GLY A 386 -24.21 1.25 42.02
C GLY A 386 -23.52 0.98 40.70
N ALA A 387 -22.23 1.29 40.64
CA ALA A 387 -21.39 0.99 39.48
C ALA A 387 -21.47 -0.48 39.06
N ASP A 388 -21.40 -0.71 37.75
CA ASP A 388 -21.54 -2.01 37.08
C ASP A 388 -22.80 -2.82 37.45
N THR A 389 -23.82 -2.26 38.12
CA THR A 389 -24.99 -3.06 38.55
C THR A 389 -26.21 -2.92 37.64
N ASP A 390 -26.92 -4.02 37.46
CA ASP A 390 -28.25 -4.04 36.85
C ASP A 390 -29.25 -3.21 37.68
N PRO A 391 -30.19 -2.49 37.05
CA PRO A 391 -30.49 -2.50 35.61
C PRO A 391 -29.70 -1.52 34.72
N ALA A 392 -28.69 -0.81 35.26
CA ALA A 392 -28.01 0.26 34.52
C ALA A 392 -26.87 -0.23 33.62
N GLU A 393 -26.09 -1.20 34.10
CA GLU A 393 -24.98 -1.82 33.37
C GLU A 393 -25.28 -2.16 31.90
N PRO A 394 -26.43 -2.78 31.54
CA PRO A 394 -26.70 -3.15 30.15
C PRO A 394 -26.82 -1.96 29.20
N TRP A 395 -26.88 -0.74 29.72
CA TRP A 395 -27.05 0.47 28.92
C TRP A 395 -25.78 1.30 28.86
N GLU A 396 -24.75 0.97 29.62
CA GLU A 396 -23.47 1.68 29.60
C GLU A 396 -22.90 1.71 28.17
N GLY A 397 -22.49 2.90 27.71
CA GLY A 397 -22.02 3.15 26.35
C GLY A 397 -23.11 3.20 25.27
N GLN A 398 -24.34 2.75 25.57
CA GLN A 398 -25.44 2.64 24.60
C GLN A 398 -26.19 3.96 24.40
N LEU A 399 -26.59 4.24 23.16
CA LEU A 399 -27.58 5.27 22.85
C LEU A 399 -29.00 4.83 23.28
N VAL A 400 -29.62 5.57 24.20
CA VAL A 400 -30.94 5.26 24.77
C VAL A 400 -31.90 6.44 24.72
N LYS A 401 -33.19 6.18 24.92
CA LYS A 401 -34.27 7.17 24.99
C LYS A 401 -35.10 6.97 26.28
N ILE A 402 -35.28 8.03 27.06
CA ILE A 402 -36.20 8.05 28.21
C ILE A 402 -37.39 8.96 27.88
N GLU A 403 -38.60 8.42 27.99
CA GLU A 403 -39.83 9.16 27.69
C GLU A 403 -40.48 9.77 28.94
N ASN A 404 -41.14 10.91 28.78
CA ASN A 404 -41.99 11.57 29.78
C ASN A 404 -41.26 11.89 31.11
N PHE A 405 -40.10 12.54 31.03
CA PHE A 405 -39.34 12.96 32.21
C PHE A 405 -39.61 14.42 32.59
N THR A 406 -39.42 14.76 33.86
CA THR A 406 -39.54 16.12 34.40
C THR A 406 -38.18 16.58 34.91
N VAL A 407 -37.80 17.83 34.63
CA VAL A 407 -36.54 18.39 35.12
C VAL A 407 -36.75 18.93 36.53
N ASP A 408 -36.10 18.35 37.54
CA ASP A 408 -36.29 18.70 38.95
C ASP A 408 -35.40 19.89 39.38
N SER A 409 -34.14 19.91 38.94
CA SER A 409 -33.19 20.95 39.28
C SER A 409 -32.01 21.03 38.29
N ALA A 410 -31.33 22.17 38.28
CA ALA A 410 -30.07 22.36 37.55
C ALA A 410 -28.89 22.21 38.53
N GLY A 411 -27.87 21.46 38.12
CA GLY A 411 -26.55 21.36 38.75
C GLY A 411 -25.55 22.31 38.11
N THR A 412 -24.28 22.22 38.53
CA THR A 412 -23.20 23.06 37.97
C THR A 412 -22.87 22.69 36.52
N TYR A 413 -22.90 21.39 36.19
CA TYR A 413 -22.62 20.84 34.85
C TYR A 413 -23.56 19.66 34.52
N SER A 414 -24.78 19.68 35.03
CA SER A 414 -25.77 18.62 34.78
C SER A 414 -27.18 19.11 35.09
N TYR A 415 -28.19 18.37 34.65
CA TYR A 415 -29.56 18.49 35.16
C TYR A 415 -29.95 17.24 35.93
N TRP A 416 -30.89 17.39 36.85
CA TRP A 416 -31.53 16.27 37.53
C TRP A 416 -32.94 16.11 36.99
N GLY A 417 -33.22 14.92 36.45
CA GLY A 417 -34.53 14.55 35.92
C GLY A 417 -35.23 13.53 36.82
N SER A 418 -36.55 13.61 36.90
CA SER A 418 -37.38 12.56 37.46
C SER A 418 -38.25 11.91 36.40
N TRP A 419 -38.40 10.59 36.54
CA TRP A 419 -39.34 9.77 35.78
C TRP A 419 -40.21 9.00 36.77
N SER A 420 -41.50 8.87 36.50
CA SER A 420 -42.41 8.16 37.41
C SER A 420 -43.12 7.02 36.71
N ASP A 421 -43.19 5.88 37.39
CA ASP A 421 -44.12 4.82 37.03
C ASP A 421 -45.39 4.91 37.90
N SER A 422 -46.30 3.95 37.75
CA SER A 422 -47.52 3.88 38.58
C SER A 422 -47.28 3.63 40.08
N LYS A 423 -46.02 3.42 40.52
CA LYS A 423 -45.66 2.95 41.86
C LYS A 423 -44.73 3.94 42.60
N ALA A 424 -43.79 4.58 41.90
CA ALA A 424 -42.76 5.42 42.48
C ALA A 424 -42.24 6.47 41.48
N THR A 425 -41.45 7.41 42.00
CA THR A 425 -40.70 8.41 41.23
C THR A 425 -39.21 8.11 41.40
N TYR A 426 -38.51 8.04 40.28
CA TYR A 426 -37.10 7.72 40.16
C TYR A 426 -36.35 8.94 39.65
N VAL A 427 -35.19 9.23 40.21
CA VAL A 427 -34.37 10.40 39.85
C VAL A 427 -33.11 9.92 39.15
N PHE A 428 -32.77 10.55 38.04
CA PHE A 428 -31.57 10.25 37.25
C PHE A 428 -30.86 11.54 36.85
N ASN A 429 -29.59 11.41 36.46
CA ASN A 429 -28.77 12.54 36.06
C ASN A 429 -28.76 12.69 34.53
N ILE A 430 -28.82 13.94 34.07
CA ILE A 430 -28.64 14.32 32.67
C ILE A 430 -27.28 15.00 32.59
N GLY A 431 -26.36 14.30 31.94
CA GLY A 431 -24.92 14.57 31.93
C GLY A 431 -24.46 15.48 30.81
N ASP A 432 -23.19 15.85 30.90
CA ASP A 432 -22.49 16.80 30.05
C ASP A 432 -21.37 16.16 29.22
N ASN A 433 -21.14 14.85 29.28
CA ASN A 433 -19.87 14.26 28.82
C ASN A 433 -19.66 14.31 27.30
N VAL A 434 -20.73 14.45 26.53
CA VAL A 434 -20.64 14.59 25.05
C VAL A 434 -20.36 16.05 24.63
N ASP A 435 -20.61 17.04 25.48
CA ASP A 435 -20.43 18.48 25.16
C ASP A 435 -19.55 19.20 26.22
N TYR A 436 -18.95 18.41 27.12
CA TYR A 436 -18.22 18.80 28.35
C TYR A 436 -18.92 19.79 29.31
N HIS A 437 -20.00 20.48 28.92
CA HIS A 437 -20.62 21.57 29.66
C HIS A 437 -22.13 21.80 29.38
N LEU A 438 -22.82 20.96 28.61
CA LEU A 438 -24.22 21.17 28.17
C LEU A 438 -24.45 22.52 27.45
N ASN A 439 -23.42 23.09 26.83
CA ASN A 439 -23.49 24.38 26.14
C ASN A 439 -24.54 24.37 25.02
N ASN A 440 -24.79 23.21 24.43
CA ASN A 440 -25.70 23.02 23.29
C ASN A 440 -27.10 22.54 23.71
N ILE A 441 -27.40 22.52 25.02
CA ILE A 441 -28.68 22.00 25.56
C ILE A 441 -29.19 22.88 26.70
N THR A 442 -30.43 23.36 26.56
CA THR A 442 -31.13 24.11 27.62
C THR A 442 -32.40 23.41 28.07
N LEU A 443 -32.49 23.12 29.37
CA LEU A 443 -33.66 22.51 30.00
C LEU A 443 -34.29 23.45 31.03
N SER A 444 -35.62 23.51 31.06
CA SER A 444 -36.38 24.33 32.00
C SER A 444 -36.73 23.53 33.26
N VAL A 445 -36.23 23.98 34.42
CA VAL A 445 -36.58 23.38 35.71
C VAL A 445 -38.09 23.46 35.95
N GLY A 446 -38.69 22.33 36.27
CA GLY A 446 -40.13 22.12 36.48
C GLY A 446 -40.92 21.78 35.22
N ALA A 447 -40.29 21.75 34.04
CA ALA A 447 -40.94 21.34 32.80
C ALA A 447 -40.89 19.81 32.61
N THR A 448 -41.93 19.27 31.98
CA THR A 448 -42.00 17.87 31.53
C THR A 448 -41.79 17.82 30.04
N TYR A 449 -40.89 16.94 29.60
CA TYR A 449 -40.51 16.76 28.21
C TYR A 449 -40.97 15.38 27.70
N PRO A 450 -41.50 15.29 26.46
CA PRO A 450 -41.85 14.02 25.83
C PRO A 450 -40.74 12.98 25.85
N SER A 451 -39.49 13.36 25.60
CA SER A 451 -38.35 12.45 25.74
C SER A 451 -36.98 13.13 25.75
N ILE A 452 -35.99 12.40 26.24
CA ILE A 452 -34.56 12.67 26.10
C ILE A 452 -33.86 11.46 25.48
N THR A 453 -32.96 11.68 24.52
CA THR A 453 -32.08 10.67 23.93
C THR A 453 -30.63 10.97 24.35
N GLY A 454 -29.78 9.96 24.48
CA GLY A 454 -28.37 10.19 24.82
C GLY A 454 -27.63 8.90 25.11
N VAL A 455 -26.30 8.98 25.17
CA VAL A 455 -25.44 7.84 25.55
C VAL A 455 -25.32 7.77 27.07
N ILE A 456 -25.35 6.56 27.63
CA ILE A 456 -25.19 6.36 29.08
C ILE A 456 -23.71 6.17 29.44
N ASP A 457 -23.26 6.76 30.53
CA ASP A 457 -21.98 6.45 31.16
C ASP A 457 -22.08 6.54 32.70
N TRP A 458 -21.03 6.06 33.37
CA TRP A 458 -20.86 6.16 34.83
C TRP A 458 -20.04 7.38 35.22
N ASN A 459 -20.58 8.23 36.12
CA ASN A 459 -19.86 9.40 36.63
C ASN A 459 -19.18 9.11 37.98
N TYR A 460 -17.85 9.06 38.01
CA TYR A 460 -17.10 8.87 39.25
C TYR A 460 -17.23 10.04 40.25
N SER A 461 -17.37 11.28 39.78
CA SER A 461 -17.36 12.48 40.64
C SER A 461 -18.62 12.60 41.51
N GLY A 462 -19.75 12.11 41.01
CA GLY A 462 -20.94 11.88 41.79
C GLY A 462 -21.39 10.47 41.43
N PRO A 463 -21.02 9.42 42.17
CA PRO A 463 -21.10 8.02 41.76
C PRO A 463 -22.52 7.58 41.39
N TYR A 464 -22.92 7.82 40.14
CA TYR A 464 -24.22 7.51 39.54
C TYR A 464 -24.11 7.46 38.01
N TYR A 465 -25.04 6.75 37.36
CA TYR A 465 -25.21 6.78 35.92
C TYR A 465 -25.85 8.09 35.45
N ARG A 466 -25.52 8.51 34.24
CA ARG A 466 -26.10 9.69 33.59
C ARG A 466 -26.42 9.42 32.13
N ILE A 467 -27.44 10.09 31.61
CA ILE A 467 -27.74 10.15 30.18
C ILE A 467 -27.13 11.41 29.59
N ASN A 468 -26.28 11.27 28.57
CA ASN A 468 -25.57 12.37 27.90
C ASN A 468 -26.21 12.62 26.53
N PRO A 469 -27.17 13.55 26.43
CA PRO A 469 -27.69 14.00 25.14
C PRO A 469 -26.60 14.68 24.31
N ARG A 470 -26.61 14.47 22.99
CA ARG A 470 -25.58 14.98 22.07
C ARG A 470 -25.82 16.43 21.69
N ASN A 471 -27.09 16.82 21.56
CA ASN A 471 -27.51 18.19 21.26
C ASN A 471 -29.00 18.39 21.60
N GLN A 472 -29.53 19.59 21.33
CA GLN A 472 -30.91 19.96 21.65
C GLN A 472 -31.98 19.09 20.95
N LEU A 473 -31.69 18.46 19.79
CA LEU A 473 -32.62 17.56 19.10
C LEU A 473 -32.90 16.28 19.88
N ASP A 474 -31.95 15.85 20.70
CA ASP A 474 -32.16 14.70 21.56
C ASP A 474 -33.25 14.97 22.62
N ILE A 475 -33.70 16.21 22.79
CA ILE A 475 -34.79 16.62 23.70
C ILE A 475 -36.08 16.95 22.93
N GLU A 476 -37.00 16.01 22.87
CA GLU A 476 -38.31 16.21 22.26
C GLU A 476 -39.15 17.19 23.10
N GLY A 477 -39.85 18.12 22.44
CA GLY A 477 -40.68 19.14 23.09
C GLY A 477 -39.92 20.30 23.74
N SER A 478 -38.60 20.37 23.56
CA SER A 478 -37.82 21.57 23.84
C SER A 478 -38.22 22.71 22.91
N SER A 479 -38.21 23.95 23.43
CA SER A 479 -38.52 25.13 22.63
C SER A 479 -37.29 25.46 21.77
N ASN A 480 -37.05 24.67 20.73
CA ASN A 480 -36.09 25.01 19.69
C ASN A 480 -36.78 25.24 18.34
N PRO A 481 -37.43 26.40 18.13
CA PRO A 481 -38.16 26.67 16.90
C PRO A 481 -37.19 26.82 15.72
N ALA A 482 -37.40 26.05 14.65
CA ALA A 482 -36.69 26.28 13.40
C ALA A 482 -36.89 27.72 12.92
N THR A 483 -35.80 28.40 12.61
CA THR A 483 -35.78 29.77 12.07
C THR A 483 -35.10 29.86 10.71
N GLN A 484 -34.35 28.83 10.31
CA GLN A 484 -33.64 28.78 9.04
C GLN A 484 -33.56 27.37 8.46
N LEU A 485 -33.21 27.28 7.18
CA LEU A 485 -32.76 26.06 6.51
C LEU A 485 -31.22 26.10 6.42
N ALA A 486 -30.61 24.94 6.25
CA ALA A 486 -29.20 24.74 5.95
C ALA A 486 -29.05 23.60 4.94
N VAL A 487 -28.16 23.76 3.96
CA VAL A 487 -27.75 22.64 3.10
C VAL A 487 -26.48 22.07 3.71
N ILE A 488 -26.61 20.95 4.41
CA ILE A 488 -25.55 20.40 5.26
C ILE A 488 -24.68 19.36 4.56
N SER A 489 -25.14 18.83 3.43
CA SER A 489 -24.36 17.93 2.59
C SER A 489 -24.77 18.06 1.12
N VAL A 490 -23.76 18.07 0.26
CA VAL A 490 -23.89 17.94 -1.20
C VAL A 490 -23.04 16.73 -1.59
N ASN A 491 -23.69 15.71 -2.15
CA ASN A 491 -23.06 14.49 -2.66
C ASN A 491 -22.08 13.84 -1.66
N GLY A 492 -22.49 13.71 -0.39
CA GLY A 492 -21.66 13.12 0.66
C GLY A 492 -20.38 13.90 0.98
N GLY A 493 -20.29 15.17 0.56
CA GLY A 493 -19.08 15.99 0.70
C GLY A 493 -18.11 15.88 -0.49
N VAL A 494 -18.41 15.04 -1.49
CA VAL A 494 -17.60 14.88 -2.71
C VAL A 494 -18.14 15.79 -3.83
N HIS A 495 -17.26 16.32 -4.68
CA HIS A 495 -17.68 17.11 -5.83
C HIS A 495 -18.58 16.29 -6.79
N PRO A 496 -19.80 16.75 -7.12
CA PRO A 496 -20.67 16.06 -8.07
C PRO A 496 -20.10 16.10 -9.49
N TYR A 497 -20.34 15.02 -10.24
CA TYR A 497 -20.01 14.95 -11.66
C TYR A 497 -21.09 15.61 -12.54
N GLU A 498 -20.67 16.19 -13.66
CA GLU A 498 -21.56 16.82 -14.63
C GLU A 498 -22.59 15.81 -15.16
N ASN A 499 -23.87 16.19 -15.16
CA ASN A 499 -24.99 15.35 -15.64
C ASN A 499 -25.20 14.01 -14.89
N VAL A 500 -24.57 13.83 -13.72
CA VAL A 500 -24.75 12.64 -12.87
C VAL A 500 -25.68 13.00 -11.69
N ASP A 501 -26.55 12.06 -11.32
CA ASP A 501 -27.43 12.19 -10.15
C ASP A 501 -26.60 12.23 -8.86
N PHE A 502 -26.89 13.19 -8.00
CA PHE A 502 -26.34 13.25 -6.65
C PHE A 502 -27.41 13.63 -5.62
N GLU A 503 -27.04 13.47 -4.35
CA GLU A 503 -27.91 13.75 -3.20
C GLU A 503 -27.59 15.09 -2.54
N VAL A 504 -28.61 15.75 -2.01
CA VAL A 504 -28.47 16.98 -1.22
C VAL A 504 -29.25 16.83 0.08
N ILE A 505 -28.61 17.04 1.22
CA ILE A 505 -29.25 16.98 2.54
C ILE A 505 -29.57 18.40 3.01
N VAL A 506 -30.84 18.62 3.35
CA VAL A 506 -31.34 19.90 3.86
C VAL A 506 -31.86 19.73 5.28
N GLN A 507 -31.41 20.59 6.18
CA GLN A 507 -31.76 20.60 7.59
C GLN A 507 -32.47 21.91 7.96
N ALA A 508 -33.46 21.83 8.83
CA ALA A 508 -34.04 22.97 9.52
C ALA A 508 -33.24 23.23 10.79
N GLN A 509 -32.89 24.49 11.04
CA GLN A 509 -32.09 24.92 12.17
C GLN A 509 -32.77 26.06 12.92
N ASP A 510 -32.44 26.23 14.20
CA ASP A 510 -32.86 27.34 15.02
C ASP A 510 -32.09 28.64 14.70
N ALA A 511 -32.12 29.61 15.61
CA ALA A 511 -31.41 30.89 15.42
C ALA A 511 -29.91 30.84 15.77
N ALA A 512 -29.47 29.80 16.49
CA ALA A 512 -28.07 29.53 16.80
C ALA A 512 -27.37 28.73 15.69
N GLY A 513 -28.14 28.12 14.78
CA GLY A 513 -27.64 27.23 13.74
C GLY A 513 -27.68 25.76 14.15
N ASP A 514 -28.29 25.46 15.30
CA ASP A 514 -28.46 24.09 15.75
C ASP A 514 -29.67 23.45 15.05
N PRO A 515 -29.63 22.15 14.76
CA PRO A 515 -30.75 21.46 14.14
C PRO A 515 -32.05 21.63 14.96
N ALA A 516 -33.17 21.78 14.27
CA ALA A 516 -34.47 22.08 14.87
C ALA A 516 -35.62 21.35 14.18
N PHE A 517 -36.65 20.97 14.94
CA PHE A 517 -37.85 20.35 14.39
C PHE A 517 -38.79 21.37 13.75
N VAL A 518 -39.39 21.02 12.61
CA VAL A 518 -40.47 21.81 12.00
C VAL A 518 -41.83 21.36 12.53
N THR A 519 -42.70 22.31 12.87
CA THR A 519 -44.04 22.01 13.45
C THR A 519 -45.12 21.69 12.39
N SER A 520 -44.76 21.85 11.12
CA SER A 520 -45.59 21.61 9.93
C SER A 520 -44.65 21.33 8.75
N ASN A 521 -45.14 20.66 7.70
CA ASN A 521 -44.33 20.36 6.51
C ASN A 521 -43.77 21.65 5.90
N VAL A 522 -42.45 21.74 5.75
CA VAL A 522 -41.76 22.86 5.08
C VAL A 522 -41.36 22.41 3.69
N ASN A 523 -41.95 23.01 2.66
CA ASN A 523 -41.49 22.79 1.29
C ASN A 523 -40.42 23.82 0.94
N PHE A 524 -39.39 23.40 0.22
CA PHE A 524 -38.34 24.28 -0.25
C PHE A 524 -37.97 23.99 -1.70
N THR A 525 -37.31 24.96 -2.31
CA THR A 525 -36.79 24.90 -3.68
C THR A 525 -35.31 25.24 -3.72
N PHE A 526 -34.57 24.56 -4.59
CA PHE A 526 -33.15 24.83 -4.79
C PHE A 526 -32.91 25.95 -5.81
N THR A 527 -31.96 26.81 -5.49
CA THR A 527 -31.33 27.74 -6.43
C THR A 527 -29.82 27.57 -6.38
N THR A 528 -29.11 28.00 -7.41
CA THR A 528 -27.63 27.99 -7.43
C THR A 528 -27.07 29.36 -7.78
N ASN A 529 -25.84 29.64 -7.32
CA ASN A 529 -25.09 30.85 -7.68
C ASN A 529 -24.51 30.81 -9.11
N GLY A 530 -24.48 29.65 -9.76
CA GLY A 530 -23.93 29.46 -11.09
C GLY A 530 -22.43 29.19 -11.17
N GLY A 531 -21.75 29.08 -10.03
CA GLY A 531 -20.28 29.00 -9.94
C GLY A 531 -19.57 30.32 -10.26
N ASP A 532 -18.24 30.30 -10.31
CA ASP A 532 -17.40 31.48 -10.56
C ASP A 532 -17.72 32.21 -11.87
N LEU A 533 -18.14 31.45 -12.89
CA LEU A 533 -18.47 31.97 -14.22
C LEU A 533 -19.97 32.23 -14.42
N GLY A 534 -20.81 31.88 -13.44
CA GLY A 534 -22.26 32.07 -13.49
C GLY A 534 -22.98 31.19 -14.53
N THR A 535 -22.33 30.13 -15.01
CA THR A 535 -22.82 29.28 -16.10
C THR A 535 -23.34 27.92 -15.65
N VAL A 536 -22.95 27.43 -14.46
CA VAL A 536 -23.36 26.13 -13.93
C VAL A 536 -24.84 26.19 -13.50
N GLY A 537 -25.63 25.18 -13.83
CA GLY A 537 -27.06 25.17 -13.50
C GLY A 537 -27.59 23.77 -13.27
N PHE A 538 -28.81 23.68 -12.76
CA PHE A 538 -29.53 22.41 -12.69
C PHE A 538 -29.89 21.90 -14.09
N VAL A 539 -29.65 20.62 -14.36
CA VAL A 539 -30.04 19.98 -15.63
C VAL A 539 -31.57 19.97 -15.74
N GLY A 540 -32.09 20.23 -16.94
CA GLY A 540 -33.53 20.30 -17.16
C GLY A 540 -34.24 18.98 -16.80
N GLY A 541 -35.21 19.03 -15.88
CA GLY A 541 -35.98 17.86 -15.45
C GLY A 541 -35.47 17.19 -14.17
N THR A 542 -34.34 17.65 -13.62
CA THR A 542 -33.80 17.18 -12.34
C THR A 542 -34.66 17.58 -11.13
N THR A 543 -34.48 16.91 -9.99
CA THR A 543 -35.14 17.26 -8.73
C THR A 543 -34.57 18.57 -8.20
N THR A 544 -35.42 19.60 -8.05
CA THR A 544 -35.03 20.91 -7.48
C THR A 544 -35.90 21.33 -6.29
N THR A 545 -36.66 20.39 -5.71
CA THR A 545 -37.60 20.65 -4.63
C THR A 545 -37.55 19.55 -3.58
N GLY A 546 -37.81 19.88 -2.31
CA GLY A 546 -37.91 18.92 -1.22
C GLY A 546 -38.92 19.34 -0.15
N ILE A 547 -39.19 18.42 0.80
CA ILE A 547 -40.13 18.64 1.91
C ILE A 547 -39.50 18.10 3.20
N ILE A 548 -39.32 18.96 4.21
CA ILE A 548 -39.06 18.53 5.59
C ILE A 548 -40.42 18.30 6.25
N ALA A 549 -40.71 17.07 6.67
CA ALA A 549 -42.01 16.69 7.22
C ALA A 549 -42.22 17.24 8.64
N ALA A 550 -43.47 17.53 9.00
CA ALA A 550 -43.82 17.93 10.37
C ALA A 550 -43.30 16.92 11.41
N GLY A 551 -42.63 17.40 12.45
CA GLY A 551 -42.01 16.57 13.48
C GLY A 551 -40.62 16.04 13.12
N THR A 552 -40.06 16.42 11.96
CA THR A 552 -38.70 16.09 11.54
C THR A 552 -37.83 17.35 11.44
N GLY A 553 -36.52 17.18 11.34
CA GLY A 553 -35.56 18.28 11.24
C GLY A 553 -34.79 18.33 9.92
N GLU A 554 -34.88 17.31 9.06
CA GLU A 554 -34.07 17.23 7.83
C GLU A 554 -34.69 16.31 6.77
N VAL A 555 -34.15 16.37 5.55
CA VAL A 555 -34.51 15.49 4.42
C VAL A 555 -33.35 15.34 3.44
N THR A 556 -33.18 14.14 2.87
CA THR A 556 -32.29 13.88 1.72
C THR A 556 -33.08 14.02 0.41
N VAL A 557 -32.57 14.84 -0.51
CA VAL A 557 -33.13 15.04 -1.85
C VAL A 557 -32.25 14.34 -2.86
N THR A 558 -32.80 13.33 -3.55
CA THR A 558 -32.10 12.52 -4.55
C THR A 558 -32.43 12.94 -5.98
N GLY A 559 -31.56 12.60 -6.93
CA GLY A 559 -31.77 12.86 -8.36
C GLY A 559 -31.57 14.32 -8.75
N VAL A 560 -30.67 15.02 -8.05
CA VAL A 560 -30.19 16.36 -8.40
C VAL A 560 -29.06 16.21 -9.43
N GLN A 561 -29.06 17.01 -10.49
CA GLN A 561 -28.03 17.00 -11.55
C GLN A 561 -27.63 18.44 -11.88
N MET A 562 -26.35 18.65 -12.16
CA MET A 562 -25.83 19.96 -12.56
C MET A 562 -24.93 19.89 -13.80
N ALA A 563 -24.96 20.94 -14.60
CA ALA A 563 -24.14 21.13 -15.80
C ALA A 563 -24.07 22.61 -16.22
N PRO A 564 -23.05 23.06 -16.96
CA PRO A 564 -21.80 22.35 -17.26
C PRO A 564 -20.86 22.30 -16.04
N THR A 565 -19.64 21.79 -16.21
CA THR A 565 -18.59 21.86 -15.18
C THR A 565 -18.30 23.30 -14.71
N GLY A 566 -17.83 23.43 -13.47
CA GLY A 566 -17.42 24.72 -12.92
C GLY A 566 -17.08 24.68 -11.43
N THR A 567 -16.45 25.75 -10.96
CA THR A 567 -15.94 25.88 -9.59
C THR A 567 -16.79 26.83 -8.73
N ASN A 568 -16.68 26.67 -7.41
CA ASN A 568 -17.36 27.52 -6.41
C ASN A 568 -18.89 27.60 -6.59
N VAL A 569 -19.50 26.49 -6.99
CA VAL A 569 -20.94 26.34 -7.10
C VAL A 569 -21.52 26.21 -5.69
N THR A 570 -22.66 26.85 -5.43
CA THR A 570 -23.43 26.64 -4.20
C THR A 570 -24.86 26.26 -4.54
N ILE A 571 -25.50 25.50 -3.64
CA ILE A 571 -26.93 25.24 -3.65
C ILE A 571 -27.56 25.95 -2.46
N THR A 572 -28.61 26.74 -2.71
CA THR A 572 -29.41 27.40 -1.68
C THR A 572 -30.78 26.75 -1.61
N ALA A 573 -31.16 26.25 -0.43
CA ALA A 573 -32.51 25.80 -0.11
C ALA A 573 -33.37 27.00 0.32
N ASN A 574 -34.38 27.34 -0.47
CA ASN A 574 -35.29 28.46 -0.22
C ASN A 574 -36.65 27.94 0.22
N ASP A 575 -37.09 28.32 1.43
CA ASP A 575 -38.46 28.13 1.89
C ASP A 575 -39.46 28.73 0.89
N ASP A 576 -40.60 28.07 0.70
CA ASP A 576 -41.70 28.53 -0.18
C ASP A 576 -42.44 29.76 0.36
N ASN A 577 -41.93 30.36 1.43
CA ASN A 577 -42.43 31.51 2.19
C ASN A 577 -43.75 31.27 2.94
N LEU A 578 -44.15 30.01 3.16
CA LEU A 578 -45.30 29.72 4.00
C LEU A 578 -44.97 29.80 5.50
N PHE A 579 -43.71 29.57 5.87
CA PHE A 579 -43.25 29.50 7.27
C PHE A 579 -42.23 30.57 7.64
N GLY A 580 -41.56 31.16 6.65
CA GLY A 580 -40.66 32.29 6.83
C GLY A 580 -39.29 31.88 7.37
N LEU A 581 -38.85 30.65 7.10
CA LEU A 581 -37.50 30.22 7.44
C LEU A 581 -36.49 30.94 6.54
N ALA A 582 -35.39 31.41 7.13
CA ALA A 582 -34.28 31.93 6.34
C ALA A 582 -33.68 30.83 5.45
N SER A 583 -33.28 31.19 4.23
CA SER A 583 -32.71 30.22 3.27
C SER A 583 -31.31 29.78 3.69
N GLY A 584 -30.99 28.52 3.45
CA GLY A 584 -29.67 27.93 3.75
C GLY A 584 -28.87 27.73 2.49
N THR A 585 -27.58 28.09 2.50
CA THR A 585 -26.68 27.88 1.35
C THR A 585 -25.60 26.88 1.74
N SER A 586 -25.28 25.95 0.84
CA SER A 586 -24.20 24.99 1.01
C SER A 586 -22.84 25.69 1.05
N ASP A 587 -21.83 24.98 1.54
CA ASP A 587 -20.45 25.33 1.22
C ASP A 587 -20.21 25.25 -0.30
N PRO A 588 -19.22 26.01 -0.83
CA PRO A 588 -18.86 25.94 -2.24
C PRO A 588 -18.31 24.57 -2.62
N PHE A 589 -18.76 24.05 -3.75
CA PHE A 589 -18.26 22.81 -4.36
C PHE A 589 -17.98 23.01 -5.85
N ASN A 590 -17.36 22.01 -6.49
CA ASN A 590 -17.12 22.00 -7.93
C ASN A 590 -18.05 20.99 -8.59
N VAL A 591 -18.55 21.32 -9.78
CA VAL A 591 -19.13 20.33 -10.71
C VAL A 591 -18.01 19.93 -11.64
N ILE A 592 -17.58 18.67 -11.57
CA ILE A 592 -16.42 18.17 -12.31
C ILE A 592 -16.86 17.29 -13.48
N GLU A 593 -16.01 17.16 -14.49
CA GLU A 593 -16.32 16.33 -15.66
C GLU A 593 -16.33 14.86 -15.24
N PHE A 594 -17.33 14.10 -15.70
CA PHE A 594 -17.32 12.65 -15.56
C PHE A 594 -16.29 12.09 -16.55
N SER A 595 -15.10 11.76 -16.07
CA SER A 595 -14.08 11.08 -16.87
C SER A 595 -14.15 9.58 -16.64
N VAL A 596 -14.33 8.82 -17.72
CA VAL A 596 -14.14 7.37 -17.70
C VAL A 596 -12.65 7.11 -17.38
N PRO A 597 -12.33 6.31 -16.34
CA PRO A 597 -10.94 5.94 -16.04
C PRO A 597 -10.28 5.24 -17.24
N ASP A 598 -9.01 5.52 -17.49
CA ASP A 598 -8.24 4.94 -18.60
C ASP A 598 -7.68 3.58 -18.19
N ILE A 599 -8.53 2.55 -18.25
CA ILE A 599 -8.19 1.14 -18.03
C ILE A 599 -8.19 0.44 -19.39
N ILE A 600 -7.13 -0.31 -19.68
CA ILE A 600 -6.88 -0.93 -21.00
C ILE A 600 -6.68 -2.43 -20.81
N ILE A 601 -7.36 -3.28 -21.58
CA ILE A 601 -7.12 -4.72 -21.67
C ILE A 601 -5.81 -4.95 -22.44
N THR A 602 -4.83 -5.60 -21.81
CA THR A 602 -3.45 -5.70 -22.30
C THR A 602 -3.00 -7.12 -22.65
N GLU A 603 -3.65 -8.12 -22.08
CA GLU A 603 -3.26 -9.51 -22.26
C GLU A 603 -4.47 -10.45 -22.05
N ILE A 604 -4.58 -11.52 -22.85
CA ILE A 604 -5.68 -12.48 -22.80
C ILE A 604 -5.13 -13.89 -22.96
N MET A 605 -5.37 -14.76 -21.99
CA MET A 605 -5.15 -16.21 -22.08
C MET A 605 -6.49 -16.90 -22.30
N GLN A 606 -6.89 -17.04 -23.55
CA GLN A 606 -8.14 -17.67 -23.95
C GLN A 606 -8.06 -19.20 -24.05
N ASN A 607 -6.87 -19.77 -24.30
CA ASN A 607 -6.69 -21.19 -24.60
C ASN A 607 -5.47 -21.80 -23.87
N PRO A 608 -5.54 -21.96 -22.53
CA PRO A 608 -4.45 -22.54 -21.74
C PRO A 608 -4.16 -23.99 -22.16
N ALA A 609 -2.88 -24.39 -22.14
CA ALA A 609 -2.48 -25.77 -22.45
C ALA A 609 -2.06 -26.54 -21.19
N ALA A 610 -1.64 -25.85 -20.12
CA ALA A 610 -1.22 -26.47 -18.88
C ALA A 610 -2.41 -27.06 -18.10
N VAL A 611 -3.54 -26.37 -18.13
CA VAL A 611 -4.80 -26.73 -17.44
C VAL A 611 -5.98 -26.49 -18.38
N SER A 612 -7.18 -26.94 -17.99
CA SER A 612 -8.37 -26.67 -18.80
C SER A 612 -8.81 -25.21 -18.70
N ASP A 613 -9.49 -24.73 -19.73
CA ASP A 613 -10.18 -23.43 -19.83
C ASP A 613 -10.92 -23.02 -18.55
N THR A 614 -11.58 -23.98 -17.86
CA THR A 614 -12.30 -23.72 -16.60
C THR A 614 -11.43 -23.19 -15.45
N TYR A 615 -10.12 -23.38 -15.53
CA TYR A 615 -9.16 -22.96 -14.51
C TYR A 615 -8.14 -21.96 -15.07
N GLY A 616 -7.71 -22.11 -16.32
CA GLY A 616 -6.57 -21.37 -16.87
C GLY A 616 -6.90 -20.14 -17.71
N GLU A 617 -8.17 -19.82 -17.89
CA GLU A 617 -8.59 -18.60 -18.61
C GLU A 617 -8.42 -17.36 -17.74
N TRP A 618 -7.80 -16.33 -18.29
CA TRP A 618 -7.63 -15.03 -17.64
C TRP A 618 -7.41 -13.92 -18.67
N PHE A 619 -7.65 -12.68 -18.24
CA PHE A 619 -7.24 -11.48 -18.96
C PHE A 619 -6.66 -10.46 -17.99
N GLU A 620 -5.85 -9.55 -18.51
CA GLU A 620 -5.17 -8.51 -17.76
C GLU A 620 -5.64 -7.13 -18.19
N VAL A 621 -5.74 -6.25 -17.20
CA VAL A 621 -5.98 -4.82 -17.42
C VAL A 621 -4.83 -3.98 -16.89
N PHE A 622 -4.55 -2.86 -17.56
CA PHE A 622 -3.57 -1.86 -17.18
C PHE A 622 -4.25 -0.52 -16.91
N ASN A 623 -3.83 0.16 -15.84
CA ASN A 623 -4.29 1.50 -15.50
C ASN A 623 -3.32 2.57 -16.01
N ASN A 624 -3.71 3.28 -17.06
CA ASN A 624 -2.91 4.35 -17.68
C ASN A 624 -3.08 5.71 -16.99
N THR A 625 -3.74 5.76 -15.83
CA THR A 625 -3.94 6.99 -15.06
C THR A 625 -2.89 7.15 -13.95
N GLY A 626 -2.71 8.39 -13.49
CA GLY A 626 -1.80 8.73 -12.40
C GLY A 626 -2.31 8.41 -10.99
N SER A 627 -3.43 7.68 -10.84
CA SER A 627 -4.03 7.33 -9.56
C SER A 627 -4.57 5.90 -9.61
N ALA A 628 -4.62 5.22 -8.45
CA ALA A 628 -5.21 3.89 -8.40
C ALA A 628 -6.71 3.93 -8.74
N VAL A 629 -7.19 2.91 -9.43
CA VAL A 629 -8.61 2.76 -9.81
C VAL A 629 -9.16 1.53 -9.11
N ASP A 630 -10.24 1.69 -8.35
CA ASP A 630 -11.01 0.56 -7.82
C ASP A 630 -12.07 0.15 -8.83
N MET A 631 -12.08 -1.12 -9.21
CA MET A 631 -13.03 -1.70 -10.15
C MET A 631 -14.25 -2.32 -9.45
N ASP A 632 -14.44 -2.11 -8.14
CA ASP A 632 -15.65 -2.56 -7.43
C ASP A 632 -16.93 -2.06 -8.13
N GLY A 633 -17.86 -2.98 -8.35
CA GLY A 633 -19.13 -2.76 -9.04
C GLY A 633 -19.04 -2.75 -10.57
N TRP A 634 -17.86 -2.79 -11.19
CA TRP A 634 -17.73 -2.83 -12.66
C TRP A 634 -18.29 -4.13 -13.24
N THR A 635 -18.67 -4.12 -14.51
CA THR A 635 -19.16 -5.32 -15.21
C THR A 635 -18.16 -5.77 -16.28
N ILE A 636 -17.81 -7.06 -16.25
CA ILE A 636 -17.10 -7.77 -17.31
C ILE A 636 -18.15 -8.56 -18.09
N LYS A 637 -18.15 -8.51 -19.42
CA LYS A 637 -19.14 -9.22 -20.25
C LYS A 637 -18.69 -9.43 -21.69
N ASP A 638 -19.35 -10.34 -22.39
CA ASP A 638 -19.32 -10.51 -23.85
C ASP A 638 -20.45 -9.72 -24.54
N ASP A 639 -20.51 -9.72 -25.88
CA ASP A 639 -21.69 -9.20 -26.61
C ASP A 639 -22.89 -10.18 -26.59
N GLY A 640 -22.68 -11.37 -26.05
CA GLY A 640 -23.65 -12.45 -25.87
C GLY A 640 -24.43 -12.37 -24.57
N THR A 641 -24.27 -13.39 -23.72
CA THR A 641 -25.09 -13.57 -22.51
C THR A 641 -24.30 -13.80 -21.24
N ASP A 642 -22.98 -13.90 -21.34
CA ASP A 642 -22.14 -14.17 -20.19
C ASP A 642 -21.61 -12.85 -19.61
N SER A 643 -21.60 -12.76 -18.29
CA SER A 643 -21.33 -11.50 -17.59
C SER A 643 -21.02 -11.75 -16.13
N HIS A 644 -20.15 -10.91 -15.57
CA HIS A 644 -19.78 -10.92 -14.17
C HIS A 644 -19.71 -9.48 -13.65
N ILE A 645 -20.29 -9.23 -12.47
CA ILE A 645 -20.12 -7.96 -11.76
C ILE A 645 -18.99 -8.14 -10.75
N ILE A 646 -17.96 -7.32 -10.85
CA ILE A 646 -16.86 -7.27 -9.89
C ILE A 646 -17.45 -6.81 -8.55
N SER A 647 -17.23 -7.62 -7.52
CA SER A 647 -17.76 -7.39 -6.18
C SER A 647 -16.65 -7.44 -5.15
N GLY A 648 -16.53 -6.38 -4.36
CA GLY A 648 -15.41 -6.16 -3.46
C GLY A 648 -14.29 -5.39 -4.16
N THR A 649 -13.38 -4.88 -3.36
CA THR A 649 -12.27 -4.04 -3.83
C THR A 649 -11.37 -4.79 -4.80
N LEU A 650 -11.18 -4.23 -5.99
CA LEU A 650 -10.16 -4.64 -6.96
C LEU A 650 -9.40 -3.39 -7.39
N ILE A 651 -8.27 -3.15 -6.73
CA ILE A 651 -7.43 -1.99 -7.02
C ILE A 651 -6.50 -2.31 -8.20
N VAL A 652 -6.61 -1.53 -9.26
CA VAL A 652 -5.57 -1.45 -10.31
C VAL A 652 -4.65 -0.26 -9.96
N PRO A 653 -3.40 -0.49 -9.55
CA PRO A 653 -2.50 0.59 -9.15
C PRO A 653 -2.25 1.60 -10.27
N SER A 654 -1.88 2.83 -9.92
CA SER A 654 -1.44 3.85 -10.89
C SER A 654 -0.30 3.33 -11.75
N TYR A 655 -0.44 3.35 -13.08
CA TYR A 655 0.50 2.75 -14.03
C TYR A 655 0.84 1.27 -13.70
N GLY A 656 -0.12 0.54 -13.15
CA GLY A 656 -0.02 -0.86 -12.75
C GLY A 656 -1.05 -1.75 -13.45
N PHE A 657 -1.01 -3.03 -13.11
CA PHE A 657 -1.81 -4.09 -13.73
C PHE A 657 -2.71 -4.77 -12.72
N ALA A 658 -3.77 -5.42 -13.20
CA ALA A 658 -4.55 -6.40 -12.46
C ALA A 658 -4.96 -7.56 -13.38
N VAL A 659 -4.91 -8.78 -12.86
CA VAL A 659 -5.22 -10.03 -13.57
C VAL A 659 -6.56 -10.58 -13.08
N LEU A 660 -7.49 -10.74 -14.01
CA LEU A 660 -8.81 -11.29 -13.74
C LEU A 660 -8.88 -12.68 -14.37
N GLY A 661 -9.26 -13.69 -13.59
CA GLY A 661 -9.19 -15.09 -14.02
C GLY A 661 -10.34 -15.95 -13.51
N ARG A 662 -10.41 -17.19 -14.00
CA ARG A 662 -11.48 -18.14 -13.65
C ARG A 662 -11.24 -18.96 -12.39
N ASP A 663 -10.00 -18.99 -11.92
CA ASP A 663 -9.57 -19.68 -10.72
C ASP A 663 -8.43 -18.88 -10.10
N ALA A 664 -8.61 -18.44 -8.85
CA ALA A 664 -7.57 -17.69 -8.15
C ALA A 664 -6.46 -18.58 -7.58
N ASP A 665 -6.63 -19.90 -7.49
CA ASP A 665 -5.64 -20.80 -6.90
C ASP A 665 -4.50 -21.11 -7.90
N PRO A 666 -3.26 -20.64 -7.67
CA PRO A 666 -2.13 -20.90 -8.55
C PRO A 666 -1.81 -22.40 -8.69
N ALA A 667 -2.24 -23.24 -7.74
CA ALA A 667 -2.02 -24.68 -7.80
C ALA A 667 -2.90 -25.37 -8.86
N THR A 668 -3.99 -24.75 -9.28
CA THR A 668 -4.97 -25.33 -10.21
C THR A 668 -5.18 -24.49 -11.47
N ASN A 669 -4.87 -23.20 -11.45
CA ASN A 669 -5.08 -22.28 -12.57
C ASN A 669 -3.95 -22.26 -13.63
N GLY A 670 -2.95 -23.14 -13.50
CA GLY A 670 -1.79 -23.13 -14.40
C GLY A 670 -0.63 -22.25 -13.92
N GLY A 671 -0.71 -21.72 -12.70
CA GLY A 671 0.39 -21.13 -11.96
C GLY A 671 0.41 -19.61 -11.93
N TYR A 672 -0.54 -18.91 -12.56
CA TYR A 672 -0.54 -17.44 -12.57
C TYR A 672 -1.15 -16.87 -11.29
N THR A 673 -0.75 -15.64 -10.93
CA THR A 673 -1.39 -14.88 -9.85
C THR A 673 -2.64 -14.22 -10.38
N CYS A 674 -3.77 -14.48 -9.73
CA CYS A 674 -5.06 -13.88 -10.05
C CYS A 674 -5.39 -12.82 -9.00
N ASP A 675 -5.59 -11.58 -9.42
CA ASP A 675 -6.02 -10.50 -8.53
C ASP A 675 -7.54 -10.53 -8.29
N TYR A 676 -8.29 -11.09 -9.24
CA TYR A 676 -9.74 -11.23 -9.11
C TYR A 676 -10.30 -12.47 -9.81
N GLU A 677 -10.99 -13.34 -9.06
CA GLU A 677 -11.70 -14.50 -9.62
C GLU A 677 -13.10 -14.10 -10.10
N TYR A 678 -13.38 -14.28 -11.39
CA TYR A 678 -14.71 -14.07 -11.97
C TYR A 678 -15.44 -15.38 -12.24
N THR A 679 -16.78 -15.31 -12.27
CA THR A 679 -17.63 -16.46 -12.58
C THR A 679 -18.71 -16.08 -13.60
N GLY A 680 -19.19 -17.04 -14.40
CA GLY A 680 -20.30 -16.78 -15.32
C GLY A 680 -19.96 -15.90 -16.52
N PHE A 681 -18.67 -15.62 -16.74
CA PHE A 681 -18.04 -15.09 -17.95
C PHE A 681 -17.02 -16.13 -18.45
N THR A 682 -16.88 -16.31 -19.76
CA THR A 682 -15.95 -17.28 -20.38
C THR A 682 -15.21 -16.65 -21.56
N LEU A 683 -14.03 -17.18 -21.90
CA LEU A 683 -13.27 -16.73 -23.06
C LEU A 683 -13.38 -17.77 -24.18
N GLY A 684 -13.79 -17.35 -25.37
CA GLY A 684 -13.83 -18.19 -26.56
C GLY A 684 -12.44 -18.62 -27.01
N ASN A 685 -12.23 -19.92 -27.23
CA ASN A 685 -11.00 -20.44 -27.83
C ASN A 685 -10.79 -20.03 -29.32
N SER A 686 -11.65 -19.20 -29.90
CA SER A 686 -11.57 -18.75 -31.29
C SER A 686 -11.92 -17.27 -31.38
N ASP A 687 -13.17 -16.93 -31.63
CA ASP A 687 -13.68 -15.55 -31.59
C ASP A 687 -14.44 -15.27 -30.30
N ASP A 688 -14.25 -14.09 -29.71
CA ASP A 688 -15.00 -13.60 -28.55
C ASP A 688 -14.75 -12.11 -28.26
N GLU A 689 -15.47 -11.58 -27.27
CA GLU A 689 -15.34 -10.22 -26.77
C GLU A 689 -15.08 -10.13 -25.26
N VAL A 690 -14.23 -9.20 -24.84
CA VAL A 690 -14.11 -8.76 -23.45
C VAL A 690 -14.50 -7.29 -23.39
N VAL A 691 -15.58 -6.95 -22.68
CA VAL A 691 -16.08 -5.58 -22.53
C VAL A 691 -16.12 -5.21 -21.04
N LEU A 692 -15.53 -4.06 -20.70
CA LEU A 692 -15.53 -3.50 -19.36
C LEU A 692 -16.52 -2.33 -19.27
N LEU A 693 -17.47 -2.41 -18.34
CA LEU A 693 -18.42 -1.32 -18.05
C LEU A 693 -18.24 -0.81 -16.63
N LEU A 694 -18.45 0.50 -16.44
CA LEU A 694 -18.56 1.13 -15.13
C LEU A 694 -19.75 0.57 -14.33
N PRO A 695 -19.84 0.85 -13.01
CA PRO A 695 -20.93 0.34 -12.16
C PRO A 695 -22.35 0.76 -12.58
N ASP A 696 -22.47 1.76 -13.47
CA ASP A 696 -23.76 2.12 -14.07
C ASP A 696 -24.30 1.07 -15.06
N GLY A 697 -23.47 0.09 -15.44
CA GLY A 697 -23.79 -1.01 -16.33
C GLY A 697 -24.03 -0.58 -17.78
N VAL A 698 -23.66 0.64 -18.17
CA VAL A 698 -23.91 1.19 -19.52
C VAL A 698 -22.73 1.95 -20.10
N THR A 699 -21.85 2.52 -19.28
CA THR A 699 -20.68 3.28 -19.74
C THR A 699 -19.52 2.32 -19.96
N GLU A 700 -19.13 2.15 -21.21
CA GLU A 700 -17.98 1.34 -21.61
C GLU A 700 -16.67 2.04 -21.27
N VAL A 701 -15.76 1.28 -20.67
CA VAL A 701 -14.41 1.71 -20.33
C VAL A 701 -13.45 1.27 -21.43
N ASP A 702 -13.49 -0.02 -21.76
CA ASP A 702 -12.64 -0.62 -22.79
C ASP A 702 -13.24 -1.89 -23.36
N ARG A 703 -12.77 -2.28 -24.55
CA ARG A 703 -13.19 -3.52 -25.21
C ARG A 703 -12.12 -4.14 -26.12
N VAL A 704 -12.12 -5.47 -26.19
CA VAL A 704 -11.34 -6.26 -27.14
C VAL A 704 -12.24 -7.30 -27.81
N GLU A 705 -12.17 -7.44 -29.13
CA GLU A 705 -12.95 -8.36 -29.96
C GLU A 705 -12.02 -9.21 -30.86
N TYR A 706 -11.56 -10.36 -30.37
CA TYR A 706 -10.61 -11.20 -31.09
C TYR A 706 -11.31 -12.19 -32.05
N ASP A 707 -10.65 -12.56 -33.16
CA ASP A 707 -11.32 -13.14 -34.34
C ASP A 707 -10.93 -14.58 -34.71
N GLY A 708 -10.19 -15.28 -33.85
CA GLY A 708 -9.79 -16.68 -34.06
C GLY A 708 -8.73 -16.88 -35.16
N GLY A 709 -7.84 -15.91 -35.37
CA GLY A 709 -6.65 -16.08 -36.22
C GLY A 709 -6.57 -15.31 -37.55
N PRO A 710 -7.65 -14.77 -38.15
CA PRO A 710 -7.54 -13.96 -39.36
C PRO A 710 -6.75 -12.65 -39.20
N VAL A 711 -6.95 -11.93 -38.10
CA VAL A 711 -6.22 -10.69 -37.78
C VAL A 711 -5.56 -10.78 -36.41
N TRP A 712 -6.25 -11.34 -35.43
CA TRP A 712 -5.75 -11.54 -34.08
C TRP A 712 -4.92 -12.83 -33.99
N PRO A 713 -3.95 -12.93 -33.07
CA PRO A 713 -3.31 -14.20 -32.77
C PRO A 713 -4.34 -15.22 -32.25
N ASP A 714 -4.20 -16.50 -32.61
CA ASP A 714 -5.02 -17.59 -32.04
C ASP A 714 -4.12 -18.69 -31.45
N PRO A 715 -3.46 -18.39 -30.31
CA PRO A 715 -2.55 -19.32 -29.67
C PRO A 715 -3.23 -20.44 -28.87
N THR A 716 -2.48 -21.51 -28.60
CA THR A 716 -2.77 -22.50 -27.55
C THR A 716 -1.56 -22.58 -26.63
N GLY A 717 -1.78 -22.45 -25.31
CA GLY A 717 -0.73 -22.47 -24.29
C GLY A 717 0.15 -21.22 -24.26
N THR A 718 -0.32 -20.12 -24.83
CA THR A 718 0.29 -18.80 -24.70
C THR A 718 -0.79 -17.74 -24.82
N SER A 719 -0.65 -16.64 -24.08
CA SER A 719 -1.56 -15.51 -24.15
C SER A 719 -1.39 -14.71 -25.45
N MET A 720 -2.45 -14.01 -25.82
CA MET A 720 -2.38 -12.86 -26.72
C MET A 720 -1.97 -11.63 -25.91
N THR A 721 -1.07 -10.82 -26.44
CA THR A 721 -0.47 -9.66 -25.77
C THR A 721 -0.58 -8.42 -26.67
N PHE A 722 -1.08 -7.32 -26.10
CA PHE A 722 -1.15 -6.03 -26.77
C PHE A 722 0.24 -5.40 -26.89
N THR A 723 0.67 -5.10 -28.11
CA THR A 723 1.99 -4.53 -28.38
C THR A 723 1.94 -3.02 -28.62
N GLY A 724 0.75 -2.41 -28.70
CA GLY A 724 0.60 -0.97 -28.93
C GLY A 724 1.02 -0.12 -27.73
N PHE A 725 1.02 1.20 -27.92
CA PHE A 725 1.09 2.13 -26.78
C PHE A 725 -0.27 2.26 -26.09
N PRO A 726 -0.33 2.65 -24.80
CA PRO A 726 -1.60 2.85 -24.10
C PRO A 726 -2.56 3.83 -24.80
N SER A 727 -2.04 4.81 -25.54
CA SER A 727 -2.86 5.77 -26.30
C SER A 727 -3.49 5.22 -27.58
N GLU A 728 -3.16 3.98 -27.94
CA GLU A 728 -3.58 3.35 -29.16
C GLU A 728 -4.77 2.40 -28.93
N ASP A 729 -5.61 2.27 -29.94
CA ASP A 729 -6.76 1.36 -29.94
C ASP A 729 -6.29 -0.10 -29.78
N ASN A 730 -6.60 -0.71 -28.63
CA ASN A 730 -6.35 -2.10 -28.33
C ASN A 730 -7.38 -3.05 -28.95
N ASN A 731 -8.46 -2.54 -29.57
CA ASN A 731 -9.34 -3.36 -30.40
C ASN A 731 -8.82 -3.52 -31.85
N ASP A 732 -7.63 -2.99 -32.16
CA ASP A 732 -6.92 -3.25 -33.42
C ASP A 732 -6.07 -4.53 -33.31
N GLY A 733 -6.60 -5.66 -33.78
CA GLY A 733 -5.92 -6.95 -33.75
C GLY A 733 -4.54 -6.99 -34.41
N THR A 734 -4.20 -6.02 -35.29
CA THR A 734 -2.85 -5.93 -35.87
C THR A 734 -1.77 -5.51 -34.86
N LYS A 735 -2.19 -5.07 -33.67
CA LYS A 735 -1.33 -4.70 -32.55
C LYS A 735 -1.22 -5.81 -31.51
N TRP A 736 -1.74 -7.00 -31.77
CA TRP A 736 -1.62 -8.13 -30.86
C TRP A 736 -0.65 -9.18 -31.41
N THR A 737 0.12 -9.78 -30.51
CA THR A 737 0.99 -10.94 -30.80
C THR A 737 0.76 -12.02 -29.76
N TYR A 738 1.27 -13.22 -29.97
CA TYR A 738 1.35 -14.22 -28.90
C TYR A 738 2.56 -13.93 -28.00
N ALA A 739 2.44 -14.17 -26.70
CA ALA A 739 3.54 -14.03 -25.76
C ALA A 739 4.67 -15.01 -26.11
N THR A 740 5.91 -14.50 -26.13
CA THR A 740 7.09 -15.28 -26.50
C THR A 740 7.83 -15.88 -25.30
N PHE A 741 7.66 -15.26 -24.14
CA PHE A 741 8.26 -15.69 -22.88
C PHE A 741 7.18 -16.09 -21.87
N ARG A 742 7.59 -16.98 -20.97
CA ARG A 742 6.89 -17.18 -19.70
C ARG A 742 7.60 -16.32 -18.68
N GLU A 743 6.98 -15.20 -18.30
CA GLU A 743 7.57 -14.34 -17.30
C GLU A 743 7.52 -15.00 -15.92
N SER A 744 8.35 -14.49 -14.99
CA SER A 744 8.49 -15.05 -13.64
C SER A 744 7.24 -14.91 -12.77
N THR A 745 6.18 -14.28 -13.28
CA THR A 745 4.90 -14.10 -12.57
C THR A 745 4.09 -15.39 -12.45
N TYR A 746 4.47 -16.44 -13.20
CA TYR A 746 3.91 -17.77 -12.99
C TYR A 746 4.73 -18.61 -11.98
N THR A 747 4.04 -19.23 -11.04
CA THR A 747 4.57 -20.27 -10.14
C THR A 747 4.84 -21.59 -10.89
N GLY A 748 5.95 -22.26 -10.60
CA GLY A 748 6.29 -23.57 -11.20
C GLY A 748 6.74 -23.51 -12.67
N ASP A 749 6.74 -24.65 -13.37
CA ASP A 749 6.94 -24.77 -14.82
C ASP A 749 5.76 -25.56 -15.40
N THR A 750 4.75 -24.81 -15.86
CA THR A 750 3.47 -25.34 -16.34
C THR A 750 3.39 -25.45 -17.86
N GLY A 751 4.31 -24.80 -18.57
CA GLY A 751 4.41 -24.80 -20.03
C GLY A 751 3.66 -23.68 -20.75
N ASP A 752 2.70 -23.02 -20.10
CA ASP A 752 2.00 -21.85 -20.65
C ASP A 752 2.89 -20.59 -20.58
N ARG A 753 2.70 -19.67 -21.54
CA ARG A 753 3.49 -18.42 -21.68
C ARG A 753 2.59 -17.19 -21.55
N GLY A 754 3.18 -16.09 -21.09
CA GLY A 754 2.49 -14.83 -20.81
C GLY A 754 3.22 -14.01 -19.75
N SER A 755 2.68 -12.83 -19.46
CA SER A 755 3.21 -11.85 -18.52
C SER A 755 2.21 -11.39 -17.43
N PRO A 756 1.32 -12.25 -16.90
CA PRO A 756 0.23 -11.83 -16.01
C PRO A 756 0.75 -11.02 -14.82
N GLY A 757 0.20 -9.82 -14.62
CA GLY A 757 0.51 -8.89 -13.54
C GLY A 757 1.74 -8.00 -13.81
N SER A 758 2.24 -7.95 -15.04
CA SER A 758 3.49 -7.24 -15.35
C SER A 758 3.57 -6.75 -16.79
N ASN A 759 4.36 -5.70 -17.01
CA ASN A 759 4.69 -5.26 -18.38
C ASN A 759 5.60 -6.31 -19.03
N GLY A 760 5.02 -7.13 -19.91
CA GLY A 760 5.74 -8.19 -20.60
C GLY A 760 6.85 -7.66 -21.51
N TYR A 761 7.81 -8.53 -21.86
CA TYR A 761 8.89 -8.20 -22.81
C TYR A 761 8.37 -7.63 -24.15
N ASP A 762 7.19 -8.09 -24.56
CA ASP A 762 6.56 -7.71 -25.82
C ASP A 762 5.66 -6.44 -25.71
N GLN A 763 5.59 -5.81 -24.52
CA GLN A 763 4.73 -4.66 -24.20
C GLN A 763 5.53 -3.39 -23.84
N ILE A 764 4.88 -2.22 -23.99
CA ILE A 764 5.38 -0.90 -23.56
C ILE A 764 4.26 -0.13 -22.85
N MET A 765 3.74 -0.68 -21.74
CA MET A 765 2.67 -0.05 -20.98
C MET A 765 3.18 1.00 -19.99
N THR A 766 4.36 0.79 -19.39
CA THR A 766 4.91 1.63 -18.31
C THR A 766 6.08 2.54 -18.73
N GLY A 767 5.97 3.16 -19.91
CA GLY A 767 7.00 4.04 -20.48
C GLY A 767 8.04 3.31 -21.34
N GLY A 768 8.84 4.05 -22.11
CA GLY A 768 9.74 3.52 -23.14
C GLY A 768 9.29 3.83 -24.58
N PHE A 769 10.07 3.39 -25.56
CA PHE A 769 9.86 3.69 -26.98
C PHE A 769 10.14 2.46 -27.85
N LYS A 770 9.64 2.49 -29.09
CA LYS A 770 9.94 1.45 -30.08
C LYS A 770 11.04 1.89 -31.03
N LEU A 771 11.92 1.00 -31.43
CA LEU A 771 13.03 1.29 -32.33
C LEU A 771 12.88 0.54 -33.67
N ASP A 772 12.63 1.28 -34.74
CA ASP A 772 12.50 0.76 -36.12
C ASP A 772 13.80 0.97 -36.88
N LEU A 773 14.55 -0.12 -37.13
CA LEU A 773 15.88 -0.06 -37.72
C LEU A 773 15.95 -0.71 -39.08
N LYS A 774 16.77 -0.13 -39.95
CA LYS A 774 17.14 -0.72 -41.24
C LYS A 774 18.64 -0.64 -41.52
N VAL A 775 19.23 -1.75 -41.95
CA VAL A 775 20.66 -1.88 -42.30
C VAL A 775 20.85 -2.96 -43.39
N PHE A 776 21.85 -2.81 -44.25
CA PHE A 776 22.26 -3.85 -45.20
C PHE A 776 23.69 -4.32 -44.92
N LEU A 777 24.02 -5.53 -45.36
CA LEU A 777 25.35 -6.13 -45.32
C LEU A 777 25.91 -6.27 -46.73
N GLU A 778 27.17 -5.87 -46.96
CA GLU A 778 27.78 -5.92 -48.29
C GLU A 778 27.79 -7.31 -48.93
N GLY A 779 28.11 -8.34 -48.15
CA GLY A 779 28.28 -9.70 -48.66
C GLY A 779 27.01 -10.33 -49.26
N PRO A 780 25.90 -10.46 -48.50
CA PRO A 780 24.67 -11.07 -49.00
C PRO A 780 23.82 -10.14 -49.86
N TYR A 781 24.16 -8.84 -50.00
CA TYR A 781 23.32 -7.88 -50.72
C TYR A 781 23.28 -8.13 -52.23
N ASN A 782 22.08 -8.02 -52.79
CA ASN A 782 21.76 -8.24 -54.19
C ASN A 782 21.17 -6.97 -54.81
N THR A 783 21.95 -6.38 -55.71
CA THR A 783 21.63 -5.13 -56.45
C THR A 783 20.48 -5.28 -57.47
N VAL A 784 19.94 -6.48 -57.67
CA VAL A 784 18.82 -6.70 -58.61
C VAL A 784 17.47 -6.40 -57.95
N ASN A 785 17.36 -6.58 -56.64
CA ASN A 785 16.09 -6.53 -55.92
C ASN A 785 16.16 -5.81 -54.57
N ASP A 786 17.23 -5.07 -54.31
CA ASP A 786 17.50 -4.32 -53.08
C ASP A 786 17.27 -5.16 -51.82
N SER A 787 17.76 -6.39 -51.85
CA SER A 787 17.57 -7.37 -50.77
C SER A 787 18.83 -8.17 -50.48
N MET A 788 18.83 -8.92 -49.39
CA MET A 788 19.91 -9.83 -49.00
C MET A 788 19.53 -11.29 -49.17
N GLY A 789 20.49 -12.12 -49.57
CA GLY A 789 20.36 -13.57 -49.56
C GLY A 789 20.16 -14.12 -48.15
N ASN A 790 19.27 -15.10 -48.01
CA ASN A 790 18.95 -15.76 -46.74
C ASN A 790 19.25 -17.26 -46.78
N ASP A 791 20.34 -17.65 -47.45
CA ASP A 791 20.71 -19.04 -47.67
C ASP A 791 20.98 -19.79 -46.35
N LEU A 792 21.61 -19.14 -45.36
CA LEU A 792 21.81 -19.72 -44.01
C LEU A 792 20.50 -20.16 -43.36
N ARG A 793 19.44 -19.36 -43.48
CA ARG A 793 18.11 -19.72 -42.97
C ARG A 793 17.49 -20.83 -43.80
N SER A 794 17.55 -20.70 -45.13
CA SER A 794 16.94 -21.63 -46.08
C SER A 794 17.50 -23.05 -45.96
N ASP A 795 18.78 -23.16 -45.64
CA ASP A 795 19.50 -24.43 -45.43
C ASP A 795 19.48 -24.90 -43.97
N GLY A 796 18.80 -24.17 -43.07
CA GLY A 796 18.63 -24.54 -41.67
C GLY A 796 19.91 -24.46 -40.83
N LEU A 797 20.81 -23.54 -41.18
CA LEU A 797 22.12 -23.34 -40.55
C LEU A 797 22.14 -22.22 -39.51
N LEU A 798 21.14 -21.33 -39.49
CA LEU A 798 21.03 -20.31 -38.44
C LEU A 798 20.80 -20.97 -37.06
N PRO A 799 21.54 -20.57 -36.01
CA PRO A 799 21.35 -21.14 -34.68
C PRO A 799 20.05 -20.64 -34.04
N PHE A 800 19.47 -21.47 -33.18
CA PHE A 800 18.33 -21.14 -32.31
C PHE A 800 18.75 -20.44 -30.99
N TYR A 801 20.01 -20.02 -30.91
CA TYR A 801 20.57 -19.25 -29.81
C TYR A 801 21.45 -18.14 -30.39
N GLN A 802 21.51 -17.02 -29.68
CA GLN A 802 22.30 -15.87 -30.12
C GLN A 802 23.80 -16.25 -30.24
N PRO A 803 24.51 -15.82 -31.30
CA PRO A 803 25.87 -16.29 -31.61
C PRO A 803 27.02 -15.41 -31.04
N PHE A 804 26.71 -14.42 -30.21
CA PHE A 804 27.63 -13.40 -29.71
C PHE A 804 28.36 -13.78 -28.41
N ASP A 805 28.20 -15.03 -27.91
CA ASP A 805 29.04 -15.62 -26.84
C ASP A 805 29.86 -16.85 -27.31
N PRO A 806 30.76 -16.70 -28.30
CA PRO A 806 31.53 -17.83 -28.81
C PRO A 806 32.61 -18.28 -27.82
N ALA A 807 33.08 -19.52 -28.00
CA ALA A 807 34.28 -19.99 -27.31
C ALA A 807 35.51 -19.17 -27.72
N LEU A 808 36.28 -18.73 -26.72
CA LEU A 808 37.50 -17.93 -26.92
C LEU A 808 38.77 -18.80 -26.98
N PRO A 809 39.78 -18.43 -27.80
CA PRO A 809 39.81 -17.27 -28.69
C PRO A 809 38.95 -17.47 -29.95
N TYR A 810 38.12 -16.47 -30.28
CA TYR A 810 37.32 -16.44 -31.51
C TYR A 810 38.19 -15.98 -32.67
N TYR A 811 38.50 -16.89 -33.60
CA TYR A 811 39.44 -16.66 -34.72
C TYR A 811 40.74 -15.95 -34.31
N GLY A 812 41.29 -16.33 -33.15
CA GLY A 812 42.55 -15.77 -32.62
C GLY A 812 42.38 -14.53 -31.73
N ASN A 813 41.18 -13.95 -31.64
CA ASN A 813 40.87 -12.83 -30.76
C ASN A 813 40.30 -13.31 -29.41
N ASN A 814 40.84 -12.78 -28.30
CA ASN A 814 40.34 -13.09 -26.95
C ASN A 814 39.27 -12.11 -26.47
N ASN A 815 39.07 -10.97 -27.16
CA ASN A 815 38.08 -9.96 -26.78
C ASN A 815 37.36 -9.45 -28.04
N PRO A 816 36.47 -10.26 -28.64
CA PRO A 816 35.57 -9.78 -29.70
C PRO A 816 34.80 -8.54 -29.25
N VAL A 817 34.71 -7.52 -30.11
CA VAL A 817 34.07 -6.24 -29.77
C VAL A 817 32.58 -6.35 -29.43
N TRP A 818 31.92 -7.40 -29.90
CA TRP A 818 30.48 -7.64 -29.71
C TRP A 818 30.17 -8.77 -28.72
N GLN A 819 31.11 -9.15 -27.85
CA GLN A 819 30.89 -10.25 -26.91
C GLN A 819 29.70 -9.97 -25.99
N TYR A 820 28.72 -10.88 -25.99
CA TYR A 820 27.47 -10.78 -25.23
C TYR A 820 27.10 -12.14 -24.67
N SER A 821 27.17 -12.29 -23.33
CA SER A 821 26.94 -13.57 -22.62
C SER A 821 25.47 -13.84 -22.25
N GLY A 822 24.52 -13.23 -22.96
CA GLY A 822 23.09 -13.53 -22.80
C GLY A 822 22.74 -14.96 -23.22
N ILE A 823 21.68 -15.53 -22.64
CA ILE A 823 21.25 -16.92 -22.87
C ILE A 823 19.99 -17.01 -23.75
N ASP A 824 19.78 -16.03 -24.62
CA ASP A 824 18.60 -15.91 -25.47
C ASP A 824 18.46 -17.09 -26.42
N THR A 825 17.34 -17.81 -26.30
CA THR A 825 16.98 -18.94 -27.15
C THR A 825 15.61 -18.73 -27.77
N ILE A 826 15.42 -19.29 -28.96
CA ILE A 826 14.20 -19.14 -29.74
C ILE A 826 13.69 -20.50 -30.22
N THR A 827 12.42 -20.55 -30.59
CA THR A 827 11.77 -21.78 -31.08
C THR A 827 11.43 -21.73 -32.57
N TYR A 828 11.55 -20.55 -33.20
CA TYR A 828 11.29 -20.33 -34.62
C TYR A 828 12.19 -19.22 -35.19
N ILE A 829 12.63 -19.40 -36.44
CA ILE A 829 13.44 -18.42 -37.18
C ILE A 829 12.59 -17.81 -38.31
N PRO A 830 12.47 -16.47 -38.40
CA PRO A 830 11.67 -15.81 -39.42
C PRO A 830 11.99 -16.26 -40.85
N TYR A 831 10.97 -16.29 -41.71
CA TYR A 831 11.10 -16.86 -43.08
C TYR A 831 12.13 -16.12 -43.93
N TYR A 832 12.22 -14.80 -43.77
CA TYR A 832 13.15 -13.94 -44.50
C TYR A 832 14.37 -13.51 -43.67
N ALA A 833 14.67 -14.18 -42.55
CA ALA A 833 15.85 -13.88 -41.75
C ALA A 833 17.13 -14.21 -42.52
N VAL A 834 18.05 -13.25 -42.57
CA VAL A 834 19.38 -13.34 -43.19
C VAL A 834 20.39 -13.88 -42.18
N ASP A 835 20.51 -13.20 -41.04
CA ASP A 835 21.40 -13.56 -39.95
C ASP A 835 20.99 -12.85 -38.64
N TRP A 836 21.68 -13.18 -37.54
CA TRP A 836 21.63 -12.48 -36.27
C TRP A 836 22.44 -11.18 -36.29
N VAL A 837 21.92 -10.15 -35.64
CA VAL A 837 22.63 -8.89 -35.30
C VAL A 837 22.51 -8.64 -33.80
N LEU A 838 23.50 -7.95 -33.23
CA LEU A 838 23.44 -7.48 -31.84
C LEU A 838 23.31 -5.95 -31.87
N ILE A 839 22.22 -5.47 -31.27
CA ILE A 839 21.92 -4.04 -31.13
C ILE A 839 22.43 -3.60 -29.78
N GLU A 840 23.36 -2.65 -29.76
CA GLU A 840 23.87 -2.07 -28.52
C GLU A 840 23.45 -0.60 -28.44
N LEU A 841 22.88 -0.23 -27.30
CA LEU A 841 22.41 1.14 -27.05
C LEU A 841 23.37 1.85 -26.11
N ARG A 842 23.70 3.10 -26.44
CA ARG A 842 24.59 3.98 -25.67
C ARG A 842 23.92 5.33 -25.40
N ASP A 843 24.07 5.86 -24.19
CA ASP A 843 23.56 7.18 -23.80
C ASP A 843 24.72 8.17 -23.62
N ALA A 844 24.85 9.12 -24.55
CA ALA A 844 25.96 10.07 -24.52
C ALA A 844 25.58 11.48 -25.04
N SER A 845 26.37 12.48 -24.63
CA SER A 845 26.18 13.86 -25.07
C SER A 845 26.61 14.13 -26.51
N SER A 846 27.39 13.24 -27.13
CA SER A 846 27.83 13.35 -28.52
C SER A 846 28.31 12.00 -29.06
N ALA A 847 28.29 11.83 -30.38
CA ALA A 847 28.73 10.58 -31.03
C ALA A 847 30.17 10.23 -30.68
N ALA A 848 31.08 11.21 -30.60
CA ALA A 848 32.48 10.97 -30.22
C ALA A 848 32.64 10.54 -28.74
N GLY A 849 31.69 10.89 -27.88
CA GLY A 849 31.66 10.51 -26.47
C GLY A 849 30.90 9.22 -26.17
N ALA A 850 30.22 8.65 -27.17
CA ALA A 850 29.47 7.41 -27.05
C ALA A 850 30.40 6.18 -27.11
N GLY A 851 31.33 6.07 -26.15
CA GLY A 851 32.23 4.92 -25.98
C GLY A 851 31.59 3.75 -25.22
N SER A 852 32.33 2.65 -25.06
CA SER A 852 31.83 1.43 -24.39
C SER A 852 31.31 1.68 -22.96
N GLY A 853 31.90 2.63 -22.23
CA GLY A 853 31.46 3.01 -20.88
C GLY A 853 30.12 3.75 -20.81
N THR A 854 29.50 4.07 -21.95
CA THR A 854 28.17 4.69 -22.05
C THR A 854 27.08 3.71 -22.49
N MET A 855 27.41 2.43 -22.64
CA MET A 855 26.47 1.37 -22.97
C MET A 855 25.41 1.22 -21.87
N ILE A 856 24.15 1.17 -22.28
CA ILE A 856 22.99 1.05 -21.40
C ILE A 856 22.21 -0.25 -21.61
N ALA A 857 22.27 -0.86 -22.80
CA ALA A 857 21.63 -2.14 -23.09
C ALA A 857 22.16 -2.80 -24.35
N GLN A 858 21.89 -4.11 -24.47
CA GLN A 858 22.16 -4.92 -25.66
C GLN A 858 20.96 -5.83 -25.94
N TYR A 859 20.59 -5.96 -27.23
CA TYR A 859 19.47 -6.75 -27.71
C TYR A 859 19.89 -7.61 -28.91
N PRO A 860 19.86 -8.95 -28.82
CA PRO A 860 19.98 -9.78 -30.00
C PRO A 860 18.72 -9.65 -30.86
N ALA A 861 18.89 -9.59 -32.18
CA ALA A 861 17.82 -9.38 -33.13
C ALA A 861 18.10 -10.08 -34.46
N TYR A 862 17.09 -10.14 -35.32
CA TYR A 862 17.21 -10.69 -36.67
C TYR A 862 17.31 -9.61 -37.71
N LEU A 863 18.28 -9.75 -38.61
CA LEU A 863 18.32 -8.99 -39.84
C LEU A 863 17.49 -9.70 -40.92
N MET A 864 16.56 -8.98 -41.51
CA MET A 864 15.66 -9.47 -42.55
C MET A 864 16.19 -9.17 -43.96
N ALA A 865 15.73 -9.91 -44.96
CA ALA A 865 16.17 -9.77 -46.34
C ALA A 865 15.95 -8.37 -46.94
N ASP A 866 14.97 -7.60 -46.45
CA ASP A 866 14.71 -6.22 -46.87
C ASP A 866 15.50 -5.17 -46.06
N GLY A 867 16.39 -5.63 -45.18
CA GLY A 867 17.25 -4.83 -44.31
C GLY A 867 16.62 -4.45 -42.98
N LYS A 868 15.36 -4.79 -42.71
CA LYS A 868 14.75 -4.51 -41.39
C LYS A 868 15.40 -5.33 -40.29
N VAL A 869 15.52 -4.75 -39.11
CA VAL A 869 15.90 -5.46 -37.89
C VAL A 869 14.65 -5.76 -37.08
N VAL A 870 14.33 -7.04 -36.90
CA VAL A 870 13.17 -7.50 -36.13
C VAL A 870 13.58 -8.10 -34.80
N SER A 871 12.72 -7.96 -33.79
CA SER A 871 12.90 -8.61 -32.49
C SER A 871 12.75 -10.14 -32.62
N LEU A 872 13.03 -10.85 -31.53
CA LEU A 872 12.93 -12.32 -31.49
C LEU A 872 11.50 -12.85 -31.63
N ASN A 873 10.49 -12.01 -31.37
CA ASN A 873 9.07 -12.36 -31.58
C ASN A 873 8.64 -12.27 -33.06
N GLY A 874 9.53 -11.82 -33.94
CA GLY A 874 9.28 -11.71 -35.38
C GLY A 874 8.61 -10.40 -35.82
N SER A 875 8.44 -9.43 -34.91
CA SER A 875 7.87 -8.12 -35.18
C SER A 875 8.93 -7.01 -35.22
N THR A 876 8.73 -6.01 -36.08
CA THR A 876 9.33 -4.67 -35.97
C THR A 876 8.26 -3.70 -35.49
N PRO A 877 8.56 -2.76 -34.59
CA PRO A 877 9.89 -2.34 -34.11
C PRO A 877 10.32 -2.99 -32.76
N LEU A 878 11.60 -2.86 -32.39
CA LEU A 878 12.18 -3.36 -31.13
C LEU A 878 11.64 -2.56 -29.94
N ASN A 879 11.20 -3.22 -28.87
CA ASN A 879 10.75 -2.52 -27.65
C ASN A 879 11.96 -2.11 -26.78
N VAL A 880 12.00 -0.85 -26.34
CA VAL A 880 13.06 -0.32 -25.47
C VAL A 880 12.43 0.34 -24.24
N ASN A 881 12.51 -0.36 -23.11
CA ASN A 881 11.98 0.08 -21.82
C ASN A 881 13.06 0.79 -21.00
N LEU A 882 13.64 1.87 -21.55
CA LEU A 882 14.72 2.65 -20.93
C LEU A 882 14.52 4.16 -21.13
N THR A 883 14.83 4.95 -20.12
CA THR A 883 14.88 6.41 -20.22
C THR A 883 16.25 6.87 -20.74
N ILE A 884 16.26 7.75 -21.75
CA ILE A 884 17.48 8.33 -22.31
C ILE A 884 17.73 9.71 -21.71
N SER A 885 18.90 9.92 -21.10
CA SER A 885 19.25 11.16 -20.40
C SER A 885 19.96 12.18 -21.29
N ASN A 886 20.75 11.73 -22.27
CA ASN A 886 21.41 12.61 -23.24
C ASN A 886 20.86 12.35 -24.65
N ASN A 887 21.63 11.71 -25.53
CA ASN A 887 21.17 11.25 -26.83
C ASN A 887 21.48 9.76 -26.97
N LEU A 888 20.56 9.03 -27.58
CA LEU A 888 20.68 7.63 -27.92
C LEU A 888 21.61 7.45 -29.12
N PHE A 889 22.62 6.61 -28.95
CA PHE A 889 23.45 6.08 -30.01
C PHE A 889 23.26 4.56 -30.10
N ILE A 890 22.95 4.09 -31.29
CA ILE A 890 22.65 2.71 -31.64
C ILE A 890 23.85 2.18 -32.39
N VAL A 891 24.44 1.11 -31.86
CA VAL A 891 25.52 0.36 -32.49
C VAL A 891 24.95 -0.95 -33.03
N ILE A 892 25.24 -1.25 -34.29
CA ILE A 892 24.89 -2.52 -34.92
C ILE A 892 26.16 -3.35 -35.05
N TRP A 893 26.15 -4.51 -34.40
CA TRP A 893 27.21 -5.50 -34.48
C TRP A 893 26.77 -6.71 -35.30
N HIS A 894 27.71 -7.25 -36.07
CA HIS A 894 27.55 -8.48 -36.83
C HIS A 894 28.83 -9.32 -36.74
N ARG A 895 28.72 -10.63 -36.88
CA ARG A 895 29.80 -11.58 -36.55
C ARG A 895 31.05 -11.48 -37.42
N ASN A 896 30.89 -11.03 -38.66
CA ASN A 896 31.93 -11.00 -39.69
C ASN A 896 31.96 -9.70 -40.53
N HIS A 897 31.22 -8.68 -40.10
CA HIS A 897 31.19 -7.35 -40.71
C HIS A 897 31.59 -6.29 -39.68
N LEU A 898 32.15 -5.17 -40.13
CA LEU A 898 32.52 -4.07 -39.25
C LEU A 898 31.27 -3.47 -38.57
N GLY A 899 31.36 -3.27 -37.25
CA GLY A 899 30.32 -2.59 -36.49
C GLY A 899 30.16 -1.13 -36.90
N ILE A 900 28.92 -0.65 -36.84
CA ILE A 900 28.53 0.73 -37.19
C ILE A 900 27.73 1.38 -36.07
N MET A 901 27.77 2.70 -35.97
CA MET A 901 26.97 3.49 -35.02
C MET A 901 26.32 4.67 -35.73
N ASN A 902 25.12 5.07 -35.34
CA ASN A 902 24.46 6.26 -35.89
C ASN A 902 25.32 7.53 -35.71
N ALA A 903 25.38 8.38 -36.73
CA ALA A 903 26.21 9.58 -36.71
C ALA A 903 25.65 10.69 -35.82
N THR A 904 24.33 10.78 -35.74
CA THR A 904 23.59 11.82 -35.02
C THR A 904 22.79 11.17 -33.91
N GLY A 905 22.95 11.69 -32.68
CA GLY A 905 22.24 11.17 -31.52
C GLY A 905 20.72 11.38 -31.65
N LEU A 906 19.96 10.37 -31.22
CA LEU A 906 18.51 10.39 -31.23
C LEU A 906 17.97 10.77 -29.85
N ASN A 907 16.81 11.41 -29.82
CA ASN A 907 16.14 11.81 -28.57
C ASN A 907 14.74 11.21 -28.56
N PRO A 908 14.63 9.88 -28.38
CA PRO A 908 13.35 9.21 -28.38
C PRO A 908 12.49 9.74 -27.24
N VAL A 909 11.17 9.80 -27.49
CA VAL A 909 10.17 10.19 -26.50
C VAL A 909 9.39 8.94 -26.11
N ASP A 910 9.07 8.80 -24.83
CA ASP A 910 8.22 7.70 -24.37
C ASP A 910 6.89 7.69 -25.13
N GLY A 911 6.41 6.49 -25.49
CA GLY A 911 5.19 6.32 -26.28
C GLY A 911 5.37 6.58 -27.79
N THR A 912 6.61 6.64 -28.31
CA THR A 912 6.86 6.90 -29.74
C THR A 912 7.67 5.81 -30.42
N VAL A 913 7.57 5.76 -31.76
CA VAL A 913 8.44 4.94 -32.61
C VAL A 913 9.59 5.81 -33.12
N GLU A 914 10.81 5.48 -32.70
CA GLU A 914 12.05 6.08 -33.19
C GLU A 914 12.55 5.26 -34.39
N THR A 915 12.68 5.90 -35.56
CA THR A 915 13.11 5.22 -36.79
C THR A 915 14.52 5.64 -37.20
N TYR A 916 15.39 4.66 -37.51
CA TYR A 916 16.72 4.92 -38.02
C TYR A 916 17.10 3.99 -39.17
N ASP A 917 17.33 4.57 -40.36
CA ASP A 917 17.72 3.84 -41.57
C ASP A 917 19.18 4.13 -41.95
N PHE A 918 20.05 3.18 -41.62
CA PHE A 918 21.48 3.24 -41.92
C PHE A 918 21.76 3.18 -43.44
N SER A 919 20.84 2.65 -44.25
CA SER A 919 21.10 2.37 -45.68
C SER A 919 21.05 3.59 -46.58
N THR A 920 20.52 4.72 -46.10
CA THR A 920 20.21 5.90 -46.92
C THR A 920 21.40 6.80 -47.23
N GLY A 921 22.58 6.54 -46.66
CA GLY A 921 23.78 7.31 -46.98
C GLY A 921 24.91 7.16 -45.96
N SER A 922 26.13 7.51 -46.38
CA SER A 922 27.29 7.53 -45.47
C SER A 922 27.13 8.46 -44.28
N GLY A 923 26.30 9.49 -44.38
CA GLY A 923 26.03 10.43 -43.30
C GLY A 923 25.25 9.85 -42.12
N GLN A 924 24.69 8.64 -42.28
CA GLN A 924 23.98 7.94 -41.21
C GLN A 924 24.92 7.25 -40.23
N VAL A 925 26.16 6.97 -40.62
CA VAL A 925 27.12 6.26 -39.76
C VAL A 925 28.20 7.21 -39.27
N TYR A 926 28.53 7.13 -37.98
CA TYR A 926 29.64 7.88 -37.40
C TYR A 926 30.95 7.51 -38.10
N GLY A 927 31.75 8.51 -38.49
CA GLY A 927 32.95 8.32 -39.31
C GLY A 927 32.69 8.12 -40.81
N GLY A 928 31.42 7.98 -41.23
CA GLY A 928 30.99 7.91 -42.62
C GLY A 928 31.66 6.79 -43.42
N ALA A 929 32.09 7.10 -44.65
CA ALA A 929 32.66 6.12 -45.57
C ALA A 929 34.02 5.54 -45.15
N ALA A 930 34.55 5.86 -43.96
CA ALA A 930 35.80 5.31 -43.43
C ALA A 930 35.65 3.86 -42.90
N GLY A 931 34.43 3.46 -42.54
CA GLY A 931 34.08 2.11 -42.07
C GLY A 931 32.71 1.64 -42.58
N TYR A 932 32.22 2.23 -43.68
CA TYR A 932 30.91 2.00 -44.26
C TYR A 932 31.00 2.11 -45.79
N ILE A 933 30.19 1.34 -46.53
CA ILE A 933 30.35 1.21 -47.99
C ILE A 933 29.04 1.46 -48.76
N GLU A 934 29.17 2.06 -49.94
CA GLU A 934 28.08 2.20 -50.91
C GLU A 934 27.98 0.88 -51.72
N LEU A 935 26.91 0.13 -51.48
CA LEU A 935 26.65 -1.17 -52.12
C LEU A 935 26.16 -1.00 -53.56
N GLU A 936 25.32 0.01 -53.75
CA GLU A 936 24.91 0.52 -55.04
C GLU A 936 24.52 1.99 -54.90
N THR A 937 24.23 2.66 -56.01
CA THR A 937 23.99 4.12 -55.99
C THR A 937 22.90 4.52 -55.00
N ASN A 938 23.28 5.22 -53.92
CA ASN A 938 22.46 5.63 -52.78
C ASN A 938 21.99 4.52 -51.82
N VAL A 939 22.51 3.30 -51.91
CA VAL A 939 22.28 2.24 -50.92
C VAL A 939 23.60 1.90 -50.25
N TRP A 940 23.62 1.97 -48.93
CA TRP A 940 24.81 1.75 -48.13
C TRP A 940 24.63 0.57 -47.17
N GLY A 941 25.74 -0.05 -46.76
CA GLY A 941 25.73 -1.17 -45.84
C GLY A 941 27.06 -1.40 -45.13
N MET A 942 27.02 -2.30 -44.15
CA MET A 942 28.17 -2.68 -43.33
C MET A 942 29.20 -3.39 -44.19
N VAL A 943 30.48 -3.09 -43.94
CA VAL A 943 31.61 -3.62 -44.70
C VAL A 943 31.90 -5.05 -44.26
N ALA A 944 32.00 -5.97 -45.21
CA ALA A 944 32.32 -7.38 -44.92
C ALA A 944 33.83 -7.58 -44.71
N GLY A 945 34.23 -8.42 -43.74
CA GLY A 945 35.60 -8.91 -43.65
C GLY A 945 36.27 -8.89 -42.27
N ASP A 946 35.61 -8.38 -41.22
CA ASP A 946 36.11 -8.39 -39.83
C ASP A 946 35.70 -9.70 -39.15
N VAL A 947 36.39 -10.78 -39.48
CA VAL A 947 36.03 -12.16 -39.10
C VAL A 947 36.40 -12.44 -37.64
N ASN A 948 37.48 -11.84 -37.14
CA ASN A 948 37.91 -12.00 -35.75
C ASN A 948 37.26 -11.00 -34.78
N ALA A 949 36.45 -10.08 -35.31
CA ALA A 949 35.73 -9.06 -34.55
C ALA A 949 36.63 -8.18 -33.69
N ASP A 950 37.78 -7.78 -34.24
CA ASP A 950 38.70 -6.83 -33.59
C ASP A 950 38.47 -5.37 -34.04
N GLY A 951 37.52 -5.17 -34.95
CA GLY A 951 37.15 -3.87 -35.50
C GLY A 951 38.04 -3.40 -36.65
N THR A 952 38.96 -4.23 -37.16
CA THR A 952 39.89 -3.87 -38.25
C THR A 952 40.07 -5.01 -39.26
N ILE A 953 39.67 -4.78 -40.51
CA ILE A 953 39.86 -5.76 -41.59
C ILE A 953 41.33 -5.80 -42.01
N ASN A 954 42.02 -6.89 -41.70
CA ASN A 954 43.44 -7.04 -41.96
C ASN A 954 43.85 -8.50 -42.27
N ALA A 955 45.17 -8.77 -42.28
CA ALA A 955 45.71 -10.08 -42.62
C ALA A 955 45.31 -11.19 -41.62
N ASP A 956 44.99 -10.86 -40.38
CA ASP A 956 44.55 -11.81 -39.35
C ASP A 956 43.14 -12.33 -39.63
N ASP A 957 42.22 -11.52 -40.17
CA ASP A 957 40.89 -11.99 -40.61
C ASP A 957 40.97 -13.04 -41.70
N LYS A 958 41.94 -12.87 -42.61
CA LYS A 958 42.21 -13.88 -43.63
C LYS A 958 42.96 -15.08 -43.07
N GLY A 959 43.97 -14.84 -42.24
CA GLY A 959 44.89 -15.88 -41.76
C GLY A 959 44.25 -16.79 -40.73
N ASN A 960 43.61 -16.21 -39.72
CA ASN A 960 42.97 -16.91 -38.62
C ASN A 960 41.48 -17.18 -38.92
N GLY A 961 40.80 -16.28 -39.65
CA GLY A 961 39.41 -16.41 -40.07
C GLY A 961 39.23 -17.25 -41.34
N TRP A 962 39.19 -16.60 -42.51
CA TRP A 962 38.87 -17.22 -43.80
C TRP A 962 39.70 -18.48 -44.10
N SER A 963 41.02 -18.48 -43.86
CA SER A 963 41.88 -19.63 -44.20
C SER A 963 41.56 -20.88 -43.37
N THR A 964 40.99 -20.71 -42.18
CA THR A 964 40.54 -21.81 -41.31
C THR A 964 39.28 -22.46 -41.88
N ASP A 965 38.38 -21.65 -42.44
CA ASP A 965 37.08 -22.09 -42.95
C ASP A 965 37.09 -22.44 -44.45
N ALA A 966 38.17 -22.10 -45.17
CA ALA A 966 38.23 -22.19 -46.63
C ALA A 966 37.89 -23.59 -47.17
N GLY A 967 36.82 -23.67 -47.97
CA GLY A 967 36.28 -24.87 -48.58
C GLY A 967 35.26 -25.63 -47.71
N ALA A 968 34.93 -25.11 -46.52
CA ALA A 968 33.89 -25.64 -45.66
C ALA A 968 32.53 -24.97 -45.91
N SER A 969 31.49 -25.65 -45.44
CA SER A 969 30.11 -25.18 -45.47
C SER A 969 29.52 -25.18 -44.08
N GLY A 970 28.68 -24.18 -43.78
CA GLY A 970 27.98 -24.05 -42.50
C GLY A 970 27.80 -22.61 -42.08
N TYR A 971 27.46 -22.42 -40.81
CA TYR A 971 27.40 -21.11 -40.15
C TYR A 971 28.81 -20.70 -39.69
N LEU A 972 29.59 -20.12 -40.61
CA LEU A 972 31.02 -19.88 -40.46
C LEU A 972 31.35 -18.38 -40.44
N GLY A 973 32.34 -17.95 -39.67
CA GLY A 973 32.81 -16.56 -39.67
C GLY A 973 33.46 -16.17 -41.01
N GLY A 974 34.16 -17.11 -41.66
CA GLY A 974 34.80 -16.88 -42.95
C GLY A 974 33.87 -16.92 -44.18
N ASP A 975 32.58 -17.18 -44.01
CA ASP A 975 31.55 -17.04 -45.05
C ASP A 975 31.03 -15.60 -45.02
N LEU A 976 31.58 -14.73 -45.87
CA LEU A 976 31.35 -13.29 -45.81
C LEU A 976 30.12 -12.87 -46.62
N ASN A 977 29.74 -13.66 -47.64
CA ASN A 977 28.51 -13.44 -48.41
C ASN A 977 27.29 -14.20 -47.87
N LEU A 978 27.47 -14.99 -46.80
CA LEU A 978 26.43 -15.76 -46.11
C LEU A 978 25.71 -16.77 -47.02
N ASN A 979 26.38 -17.27 -48.06
CA ASN A 979 25.81 -18.23 -49.00
C ASN A 979 26.02 -19.70 -48.60
N THR A 980 26.36 -19.94 -47.32
CA THR A 980 26.68 -21.23 -46.71
C THR A 980 28.07 -21.79 -47.01
N GLN A 981 28.91 -21.11 -47.82
CA GLN A 981 30.22 -21.62 -48.26
C GLN A 981 31.32 -20.59 -48.06
N SER A 982 32.29 -20.87 -47.19
CA SER A 982 33.52 -20.07 -47.13
C SER A 982 34.46 -20.46 -48.27
N ASN A 983 34.59 -19.62 -49.30
CA ASN A 983 35.35 -19.95 -50.50
C ASN A 983 36.15 -18.74 -51.06
N ASN A 984 36.73 -18.88 -52.25
CA ASN A 984 37.57 -17.83 -52.82
C ASN A 984 36.81 -16.54 -53.13
N GLN A 985 35.49 -16.57 -53.30
CA GLN A 985 34.66 -15.38 -53.51
C GLN A 985 34.65 -14.51 -52.25
N ASP A 986 34.47 -15.09 -51.06
CA ASP A 986 34.54 -14.35 -49.79
C ASP A 986 35.86 -13.61 -49.63
N LYS A 987 36.97 -14.28 -49.96
CA LYS A 987 38.28 -13.63 -49.90
C LYS A 987 38.49 -12.60 -50.99
N ASN A 988 38.24 -12.95 -52.25
CA ASN A 988 38.66 -12.14 -53.39
C ASN A 988 37.71 -10.97 -53.66
N ASP A 989 36.43 -11.17 -53.41
CA ASP A 989 35.36 -10.24 -53.78
C ASP A 989 34.94 -9.37 -52.57
N LEU A 990 35.17 -9.81 -51.32
CA LEU A 990 34.80 -9.07 -50.10
C LEU A 990 36.02 -8.70 -49.24
N TRP A 991 36.75 -9.66 -48.69
CA TRP A 991 37.88 -9.35 -47.78
C TRP A 991 38.99 -8.53 -48.46
N LEU A 992 39.43 -8.93 -49.67
CA LEU A 992 40.59 -8.31 -50.34
C LEU A 992 40.33 -6.84 -50.73
N PRO A 993 39.17 -6.45 -51.28
CA PRO A 993 38.84 -5.04 -51.51
C PRO A 993 38.75 -4.21 -50.22
N ASN A 994 38.37 -4.83 -49.10
CA ASN A 994 38.10 -4.16 -47.83
C ASN A 994 39.32 -4.13 -46.87
N GLU A 995 40.42 -4.81 -47.21
CA GLU A 995 41.64 -4.84 -46.41
C GLU A 995 42.15 -3.42 -46.09
N GLY A 996 42.34 -3.13 -44.80
CA GLY A 996 42.76 -1.84 -44.28
C GLY A 996 41.62 -0.94 -43.79
N THR A 997 40.37 -1.37 -43.90
CA THR A 997 39.19 -0.68 -43.36
C THR A 997 39.03 -1.00 -41.87
N SER A 998 38.53 -0.03 -41.08
CA SER A 998 38.31 -0.21 -39.64
C SER A 998 36.99 0.40 -39.20
N SER A 999 36.37 -0.18 -38.18
CA SER A 999 35.17 0.36 -37.54
C SER A 999 35.47 1.73 -36.96
N GLN A 1000 34.48 2.61 -37.03
CA GLN A 1000 34.56 3.96 -36.47
C GLN A 1000 33.81 4.07 -35.14
N VAL A 1001 33.19 2.98 -34.67
CA VAL A 1001 32.51 2.93 -33.36
C VAL A 1001 33.52 3.31 -32.26
N PRO A 1002 33.23 4.33 -31.43
CA PRO A 1002 34.13 4.71 -30.36
C PRO A 1002 34.30 3.58 -29.34
N ASN A 1003 35.52 3.39 -28.83
CA ASN A 1003 35.81 2.41 -27.77
C ASN A 1003 35.75 3.06 -26.39
#